data_AF-A0A7Y6JTG9-F1
#
_entry.id   AF-A0A7Y6JTG9-F1
#
_cell.length_a   1.000
_cell.length_b   1.000
_cell.length_c   1.000
_cell.angle_alpha   90.00
_cell.angle_beta   90.00
_cell.angle_gamma   90.00
#
_symmetry.space_group_name_H-M   'P 1'
#
loop_
_entity.id
_entity.type
_entity.pdbx_description
1 polymer ?
#
loop_
_entity_poly.entity_id
_entity_poly.type
_entity_poly.pdbx_seq_one_letter_code
_entity_poly.pdbx_strand_id
1 'polypeptide(L)'
;MTINQQVNKNITKEEYFNNGGKGFNSPYIIEIEELNIKVEVYSHDLRASKVPKIESEIRETAINFKNAFELEPGSSGQTFKIYVFDDKDDYTHLGGSDAFKLGLGDEGGKCYAGSDNVCAEMYVYQKGGVLNLQHEFAHGLTYLAGGKQVFENSPKALMEGIADYFEHYSDHKFNSQGSSIEKTEAAKLDLSKILELKYLPDNEKNSLVYKTGHALVMYLQEKDPSLLRDYLEALRKGDLHKSEDLLSQIKGQDDAFKGWLAKNNTDTAMEKINALQVTKGDLIATGQEIVDGEIKNVSYYRADIKKMDGEKVGSFSPVEHVALYDVARAINRATNDKLDISKEYHFLKVIKTPDGQTKLTYSNQQGNEEYRNSQEYKNQAFRILSKYDENLKEAYDKKLKNLDEQIRKESAEVLEKYRKQEISYKELLEEYNSITSSSRYEGLKNPLLDEMISTGLKQVRKTKNIDVGKMLEEMINIDPNLMRGTNHIDLQEGKIFSIKVHGHGNMGALSIYDGDIKLGELSIESGFFKQVEDQTKETFVFEDILHNLNTQYEGGAYMAVTKEDVHYKASLIDGRTVERDEYFDETHLHENELLHPSVGHIQKDLDSLLLRGTKILNHKDSKHAQYSDEQRESGLIVEKGKLLDNKGTDRTDDDVHEAVVKQGGERLYEFKNMGFYISEEGDLFIHDHGANVRFQLPKSITHLKLVPKDGGYKLVPADERGNECKYDARGNAIPDEYKYIDPIFAHEYEKRDYSHEHVNIGLVNFDQYNTGKLFAIKYDPNDYHIQKNSKGEILRINDQIYFTKVKLFDNDTGKKIGMLSNNFHNFKGKIFFSADYNYSYSDFLASVSPQVEIENMENGSRKITFDQGSGDLGDTDKGYTDYQRIFTREKQTESSKEQASVNKTETEVDAPHMGYSITNTVAQIAEGSTASNDNDEMQSDQPQILTRVIRSALVEDKEQEQVVLKDTILKIEKNYDRDSEGKHKANVTIDYYDVKALYDRAEGAEKQSVLKFWHKLAESGYKVGALPEDKYYFQDGKFVIRDSDTQKCIALPEDKVSIKIMKDGDHYDLAISNKESKVISSITKIDNLNYELLSDTSGVSLETQDSTLFSDQHNEYNVYLENGLGEIFNCTSDYAYHDHTLFNMD
;
A
#
# COMPACT_ATOMS: atom_id res chain seq x y z
N MET A 1 -14.28 -0.76 -13.87
CA MET A 1 -14.68 0.66 -13.93
C MET A 1 -13.56 1.45 -13.28
N THR A 2 -12.79 2.17 -14.08
CA THR A 2 -11.53 2.82 -13.67
C THR A 2 -11.84 4.28 -13.40
N ILE A 3 -11.53 4.79 -12.20
CA ILE A 3 -11.93 6.13 -11.77
C ILE A 3 -10.73 6.84 -11.12
N ASN A 4 -10.39 8.02 -11.65
CA ASN A 4 -9.44 9.00 -11.09
C ASN A 4 -7.95 8.61 -11.00
N GLN A 5 -7.32 8.27 -12.15
CA GLN A 5 -5.86 8.32 -12.36
C GLN A 5 -5.43 9.25 -13.53
N GLN A 6 -6.34 10.08 -14.06
CA GLN A 6 -6.11 10.87 -15.30
C GLN A 6 -5.89 12.38 -15.10
N VAL A 7 -6.06 12.92 -13.88
CA VAL A 7 -6.29 14.37 -13.70
C VAL A 7 -5.04 15.24 -13.97
N ASN A 8 -3.83 14.76 -13.67
CA ASN A 8 -2.62 15.61 -13.61
C ASN A 8 -1.60 15.41 -14.74
N LYS A 9 -1.83 14.52 -15.73
CA LYS A 9 -0.80 14.13 -16.72
C LYS A 9 -0.31 15.22 -17.69
N ASN A 10 -0.93 16.41 -17.69
CA ASN A 10 -0.58 17.53 -18.57
C ASN A 10 0.16 18.67 -17.86
N ILE A 11 0.42 18.57 -16.55
CA ILE A 11 1.18 19.60 -15.82
C ILE A 11 2.63 19.58 -16.29
N THR A 12 3.21 20.74 -16.60
CA THR A 12 4.63 20.88 -16.95
C THR A 12 5.53 21.05 -15.72
N LYS A 13 6.84 20.82 -15.88
CA LYS A 13 7.86 21.06 -14.84
C LYS A 13 7.78 22.50 -14.29
N GLU A 14 7.60 23.47 -15.16
CA GLU A 14 7.50 24.89 -14.82
C GLU A 14 6.21 25.25 -14.06
N GLU A 15 5.11 24.56 -14.34
CA GLU A 15 3.82 24.73 -13.63
C GLU A 15 3.81 24.02 -12.27
N TYR A 16 4.36 22.82 -12.18
CA TYR A 16 4.43 22.08 -10.92
C TYR A 16 5.28 22.83 -9.88
N PHE A 17 6.50 23.25 -10.25
CA PHE A 17 7.37 24.02 -9.35
C PHE A 17 7.00 25.52 -9.25
N ASN A 18 5.74 25.91 -9.55
CA ASN A 18 5.20 27.25 -9.39
C ASN A 18 4.42 27.42 -8.08
N ASN A 19 5.16 27.43 -6.96
CA ASN A 19 4.60 27.61 -5.60
C ASN A 19 3.76 28.89 -5.49
N GLY A 20 2.43 28.75 -5.48
CA GLY A 20 1.45 29.79 -5.18
C GLY A 20 1.53 31.08 -6.02
N GLY A 21 2.09 31.02 -7.24
CA GLY A 21 2.32 32.20 -8.07
C GLY A 21 3.61 32.99 -7.78
N LYS A 22 4.52 32.46 -6.94
CA LYS A 22 5.90 32.97 -6.78
C LYS A 22 6.83 32.45 -7.89
N GLY A 23 6.49 31.31 -8.48
CA GLY A 23 7.09 30.79 -9.71
C GLY A 23 8.48 30.17 -9.59
N PHE A 24 8.88 29.55 -10.70
CA PHE A 24 10.20 28.97 -11.01
C PHE A 24 11.38 29.97 -10.96
N ASN A 25 11.14 31.20 -10.47
CA ASN A 25 12.06 32.34 -10.46
C ASN A 25 12.55 32.68 -9.05
N SER A 26 12.19 31.91 -8.02
CA SER A 26 12.61 32.13 -6.63
C SER A 26 12.87 30.81 -5.89
N PRO A 27 13.91 30.05 -6.30
CA PRO A 27 14.37 28.87 -5.55
C PRO A 27 14.90 29.27 -4.17
N TYR A 28 14.97 28.31 -3.25
CA TYR A 28 15.83 28.45 -2.07
C TYR A 28 17.30 28.32 -2.50
N ILE A 29 18.18 29.16 -1.96
CA ILE A 29 19.58 29.26 -2.41
C ILE A 29 20.52 28.93 -1.27
N ILE A 30 21.35 27.90 -1.46
CA ILE A 30 22.43 27.49 -0.55
C ILE A 30 23.76 27.84 -1.21
N GLU A 31 24.55 28.72 -0.59
CA GLU A 31 25.90 29.05 -1.04
C GLU A 31 26.94 28.28 -0.23
N ILE A 32 27.88 27.61 -0.92
CA ILE A 32 28.94 26.78 -0.34
C ILE A 32 30.28 27.35 -0.79
N GLU A 33 30.85 28.22 0.05
CA GLU A 33 32.10 28.96 -0.24
C GLU A 33 33.28 28.00 -0.46
N GLU A 34 33.29 26.86 0.22
CA GLU A 34 34.37 25.87 0.24
C GLU A 34 34.69 25.28 -1.15
N LEU A 35 33.72 25.25 -2.07
CA LEU A 35 33.89 24.80 -3.46
C LEU A 35 33.61 25.91 -4.48
N ASN A 36 33.16 27.10 -4.05
CA ASN A 36 32.58 28.15 -4.88
C ASN A 36 31.37 27.63 -5.70
N ILE A 37 30.38 27.07 -5.01
CA ILE A 37 29.17 26.53 -5.64
C ILE A 37 27.88 27.06 -4.98
N LYS A 38 26.83 27.16 -5.78
CA LYS A 38 25.50 27.63 -5.39
C LYS A 38 24.48 26.55 -5.77
N VAL A 39 23.68 26.11 -4.82
CA VAL A 39 22.60 25.14 -5.04
C VAL A 39 21.25 25.87 -5.02
N GLU A 40 20.47 25.72 -6.09
CA GLU A 40 19.12 26.25 -6.24
C GLU A 40 18.11 25.11 -6.02
N VAL A 41 17.41 25.13 -4.88
CA VAL A 41 16.41 24.12 -4.52
C VAL A 41 15.01 24.62 -4.93
N TYR A 42 14.33 23.81 -5.74
CA TYR A 42 13.00 24.02 -6.29
C TYR A 42 12.02 22.99 -5.72
N SER A 43 10.78 23.40 -5.43
CA SER A 43 9.78 22.55 -4.77
C SER A 43 8.36 23.10 -4.94
N HIS A 44 7.35 22.26 -4.79
CA HIS A 44 5.95 22.69 -4.72
C HIS A 44 5.54 23.03 -3.28
N ASP A 45 5.40 22.04 -2.38
CA ASP A 45 4.98 22.21 -0.97
C ASP A 45 6.10 21.81 0.02
N LEU A 46 7.32 22.35 -0.16
CA LEU A 46 8.42 22.17 0.79
C LEU A 46 8.26 23.09 2.00
N ARG A 47 8.05 22.50 3.18
CA ARG A 47 7.90 23.23 4.44
C ARG A 47 9.22 23.85 4.90
N ALA A 48 9.13 25.06 5.47
CA ALA A 48 10.28 25.79 6.02
C ALA A 48 11.03 25.01 7.12
N SER A 49 10.36 24.10 7.83
CA SER A 49 10.93 23.21 8.84
C SER A 49 11.92 22.19 8.27
N LYS A 50 11.78 21.76 7.00
CA LYS A 50 12.70 20.82 6.34
C LYS A 50 13.96 21.48 5.76
N VAL A 51 13.91 22.78 5.50
CA VAL A 51 14.98 23.53 4.82
C VAL A 51 16.33 23.44 5.55
N PRO A 52 16.43 23.52 6.90
CA PRO A 52 17.70 23.36 7.60
C PRO A 52 18.33 21.96 7.46
N LYS A 53 17.53 20.88 7.41
CA LYS A 53 18.03 19.51 7.23
C LYS A 53 18.58 19.32 5.81
N ILE A 54 17.84 19.77 4.80
CA ILE A 54 18.27 19.83 3.40
C ILE A 54 19.56 20.65 3.25
N GLU A 55 19.67 21.81 3.89
CA GLU A 55 20.91 22.61 3.87
C GLU A 55 22.07 21.90 4.56
N SER A 56 21.84 21.22 5.68
CA SER A 56 22.86 20.44 6.39
C SER A 56 23.39 19.28 5.54
N GLU A 57 22.49 18.45 4.99
CA GLU A 57 22.82 17.29 4.14
C GLU A 57 23.65 17.72 2.91
N ILE A 58 23.23 18.81 2.23
CA ILE A 58 23.93 19.38 1.08
C ILE A 58 25.32 19.94 1.46
N ARG A 59 25.43 20.66 2.58
CA ARG A 59 26.72 21.20 3.05
C ARG A 59 27.68 20.11 3.47
N GLU A 60 27.19 19.10 4.20
CA GLU A 60 27.97 17.96 4.63
C GLU A 60 28.52 17.18 3.43
N THR A 61 27.67 16.80 2.47
CA THR A 61 28.10 16.10 1.26
C THR A 61 29.13 16.90 0.47
N ALA A 62 28.95 18.22 0.32
CA ALA A 62 29.94 19.07 -0.35
C ALA A 62 31.30 19.09 0.37
N ILE A 63 31.31 19.19 1.70
CA ILE A 63 32.54 19.20 2.50
C ILE A 63 33.24 17.83 2.47
N ASN A 64 32.49 16.74 2.63
CA ASN A 64 33.02 15.38 2.63
C ASN A 64 33.56 14.99 1.25
N PHE A 65 32.85 15.32 0.17
CA PHE A 65 33.30 15.12 -1.21
C PHE A 65 34.56 15.96 -1.52
N LYS A 66 34.60 17.22 -1.07
CA LYS A 66 35.79 18.07 -1.19
C LYS A 66 37.00 17.45 -0.51
N ASN A 67 36.83 16.94 0.72
CA ASN A 67 37.92 16.36 1.52
C ASN A 67 38.42 15.05 0.90
N ALA A 68 37.53 14.19 0.42
CA ALA A 68 37.87 12.89 -0.18
C ALA A 68 38.61 12.99 -1.54
N PHE A 69 38.41 14.09 -2.28
CA PHE A 69 39.04 14.29 -3.59
C PHE A 69 39.94 15.54 -3.67
N GLU A 70 40.28 16.15 -2.53
CA GLU A 70 41.13 17.35 -2.44
C GLU A 70 40.71 18.47 -3.43
N LEU A 71 39.40 18.71 -3.57
CA LEU A 71 38.88 19.66 -4.57
C LEU A 71 39.20 21.12 -4.19
N GLU A 72 39.98 21.78 -5.04
CA GLU A 72 40.20 23.23 -4.99
C GLU A 72 38.98 24.00 -5.53
N PRO A 73 38.64 25.17 -4.95
CA PRO A 73 37.49 25.97 -5.38
C PRO A 73 37.55 26.37 -6.87
N GLY A 74 36.39 26.35 -7.54
CA GLY A 74 36.30 26.79 -8.93
C GLY A 74 36.66 28.26 -9.12
N SER A 75 37.37 28.62 -10.19
CA SER A 75 37.71 30.02 -10.52
C SER A 75 36.51 30.86 -10.99
N SER A 76 35.37 30.21 -11.26
CA SER A 76 34.06 30.81 -11.54
C SER A 76 32.98 29.95 -10.90
N GLY A 77 32.07 30.56 -10.15
CA GLY A 77 31.07 29.83 -9.37
C GLY A 77 30.15 28.96 -10.22
N GLN A 78 29.84 27.75 -9.74
CA GLN A 78 28.96 26.79 -10.44
C GLN A 78 27.58 26.77 -9.81
N THR A 79 26.53 26.65 -10.65
CA THR A 79 25.15 26.49 -10.18
C THR A 79 24.72 25.03 -10.28
N PHE A 80 24.08 24.52 -9.23
CA PHE A 80 23.38 23.24 -9.18
C PHE A 80 21.89 23.50 -9.03
N LYS A 81 21.04 22.60 -9.55
CA LYS A 81 19.59 22.69 -9.37
C LYS A 81 19.03 21.40 -8.82
N ILE A 82 18.30 21.45 -7.72
CA ILE A 82 17.65 20.29 -7.10
C ILE A 82 16.14 20.50 -7.16
N TYR A 83 15.43 19.56 -7.78
CA TYR A 83 13.98 19.57 -7.91
C TYR A 83 13.39 18.54 -6.95
N VAL A 84 12.77 19.02 -5.87
CA VAL A 84 12.18 18.22 -4.80
C VAL A 84 10.68 18.09 -5.05
N PHE A 85 10.26 16.93 -5.56
CA PHE A 85 8.84 16.56 -5.68
C PHE A 85 8.23 16.29 -4.30
N ASP A 86 6.91 16.45 -4.17
CA ASP A 86 6.23 16.37 -2.88
C ASP A 86 6.06 14.92 -2.35
N ASP A 87 6.13 13.91 -3.22
CA ASP A 87 6.16 12.47 -2.91
C ASP A 87 6.80 11.65 -4.05
N LYS A 88 6.92 10.32 -3.89
CA LYS A 88 7.54 9.41 -4.88
C LYS A 88 6.81 9.45 -6.22
N ASP A 89 5.51 9.68 -6.24
CA ASP A 89 4.66 9.34 -7.37
C ASP A 89 4.34 10.55 -8.23
N ASP A 90 4.38 11.75 -7.65
CA ASP A 90 4.61 12.95 -8.45
C ASP A 90 5.97 12.85 -9.18
N TYR A 91 7.01 12.30 -8.54
CA TYR A 91 8.28 12.00 -9.20
C TYR A 91 8.11 10.91 -10.31
N THR A 92 7.56 9.73 -10.01
CA THR A 92 7.43 8.60 -10.95
C THR A 92 6.37 8.83 -12.04
N HIS A 93 5.28 9.54 -11.78
CA HIS A 93 4.14 9.67 -12.71
C HIS A 93 4.00 11.07 -13.35
N LEU A 94 4.38 12.16 -12.67
CA LEU A 94 4.49 13.47 -13.31
C LEU A 94 5.87 13.63 -13.94
N GLY A 95 6.95 13.39 -13.19
CA GLY A 95 8.31 13.39 -13.73
C GLY A 95 8.55 12.32 -14.82
N GLY A 96 7.88 11.16 -14.70
CA GLY A 96 7.85 10.13 -15.76
C GLY A 96 6.98 10.46 -16.99
N SER A 97 6.24 11.57 -16.99
CA SER A 97 5.35 11.94 -18.10
C SER A 97 6.07 12.58 -19.30
N ASP A 98 5.47 12.43 -20.48
CA ASP A 98 5.86 13.16 -21.70
C ASP A 98 5.73 14.69 -21.59
N ALA A 99 4.98 15.19 -20.58
CA ALA A 99 4.86 16.62 -20.30
C ALA A 99 6.12 17.16 -19.59
N PHE A 100 6.66 16.43 -18.61
CA PHE A 100 7.92 16.77 -17.93
C PHE A 100 9.16 16.43 -18.78
N LYS A 101 9.10 15.38 -19.61
CA LYS A 101 10.18 14.93 -20.52
C LYS A 101 11.46 14.47 -19.79
N LEU A 102 11.36 14.16 -18.50
CA LEU A 102 12.48 13.68 -17.69
C LEU A 102 12.59 12.16 -17.65
N GLY A 103 11.51 11.41 -17.95
CA GLY A 103 11.55 9.95 -17.97
C GLY A 103 12.02 9.36 -16.64
N LEU A 104 11.49 9.89 -15.53
CA LEU A 104 11.68 9.35 -14.19
C LEU A 104 10.83 8.08 -14.03
N GLY A 105 11.30 7.13 -13.22
CA GLY A 105 10.67 5.84 -12.96
C GLY A 105 10.57 5.53 -11.48
N ASP A 106 10.74 4.25 -11.12
CA ASP A 106 10.70 3.75 -9.75
C ASP A 106 11.96 4.03 -8.91
N GLU A 107 13.01 4.62 -9.51
CA GLU A 107 14.26 4.95 -8.81
C GLU A 107 14.10 6.03 -7.72
N GLY A 108 14.99 6.02 -6.71
CA GLY A 108 14.93 6.94 -5.57
C GLY A 108 15.33 8.40 -5.86
N GLY A 109 15.93 8.65 -7.02
CA GLY A 109 16.40 9.96 -7.48
C GLY A 109 17.06 9.86 -8.85
N LYS A 110 17.44 11.01 -9.44
CA LYS A 110 18.12 11.06 -10.75
C LYS A 110 18.90 12.35 -11.01
N CYS A 111 20.18 12.23 -11.34
CA CYS A 111 21.05 13.35 -11.66
C CYS A 111 21.40 13.42 -13.17
N TYR A 112 21.06 14.55 -13.79
CA TYR A 112 21.38 14.90 -15.17
C TYR A 112 22.49 15.96 -15.26
N ALA A 113 23.33 15.88 -16.29
CA ALA A 113 24.30 16.94 -16.59
C ALA A 113 23.56 18.22 -17.05
N GLY A 114 23.99 19.37 -16.54
CA GLY A 114 23.29 20.64 -16.75
C GLY A 114 23.59 21.35 -18.07
N SER A 115 22.82 22.41 -18.32
CA SER A 115 23.02 23.35 -19.45
C SER A 115 24.20 24.30 -19.22
N ASP A 116 24.55 25.16 -20.18
CA ASP A 116 25.85 25.87 -20.19
C ASP A 116 26.09 26.95 -19.09
N ASN A 117 25.25 27.02 -18.05
CA ASN A 117 25.53 27.73 -16.79
C ASN A 117 25.13 26.92 -15.53
N VAL A 118 24.81 25.63 -15.67
CA VAL A 118 24.39 24.71 -14.60
C VAL A 118 25.27 23.46 -14.67
N CYS A 119 25.86 23.04 -13.56
CA CYS A 119 26.72 21.86 -13.53
C CYS A 119 25.89 20.56 -13.62
N ALA A 120 24.86 20.45 -12.79
CA ALA A 120 23.92 19.34 -12.80
C ALA A 120 22.50 19.77 -12.38
N GLU A 121 21.50 19.04 -12.88
CA GLU A 121 20.11 19.08 -12.42
C GLU A 121 19.74 17.74 -11.79
N MET A 122 19.34 17.74 -10.52
CA MET A 122 18.97 16.56 -9.75
C MET A 122 17.47 16.57 -9.45
N TYR A 123 16.87 15.39 -9.45
CA TYR A 123 15.45 15.17 -9.22
C TYR A 123 15.32 14.15 -8.10
N VAL A 124 14.59 14.51 -7.04
CA VAL A 124 14.44 13.76 -5.79
C VAL A 124 13.04 14.02 -5.23
N TYR A 125 12.60 13.27 -4.21
CA TYR A 125 11.28 13.44 -3.62
C TYR A 125 11.30 13.40 -2.09
N GLN A 126 10.28 14.00 -1.47
CA GLN A 126 10.10 13.94 -0.02
C GLN A 126 9.65 12.53 0.42
N LYS A 127 10.26 11.99 1.47
CA LYS A 127 9.88 10.74 2.13
C LYS A 127 10.37 10.78 3.59
N GLY A 128 9.56 11.32 4.49
CA GLY A 128 10.06 11.84 5.77
C GLY A 128 10.94 13.06 5.51
N GLY A 129 12.25 12.86 5.35
CA GLY A 129 13.20 13.83 4.78
C GLY A 129 13.06 14.00 3.26
N VAL A 130 14.19 14.09 2.54
CA VAL A 130 14.29 14.01 1.07
C VAL A 130 15.12 12.78 0.72
N LEU A 131 14.56 11.86 -0.07
CA LEU A 131 15.22 10.58 -0.37
C LEU A 131 16.39 10.78 -1.34
N ASN A 132 17.49 10.04 -1.13
CA ASN A 132 18.69 10.01 -1.99
C ASN A 132 19.31 11.40 -2.25
N LEU A 133 19.10 12.39 -1.38
CA LEU A 133 19.58 13.75 -1.62
C LEU A 133 21.12 13.82 -1.69
N GLN A 134 21.82 13.06 -0.85
CA GLN A 134 23.27 13.05 -0.79
C GLN A 134 23.87 12.24 -1.97
N HIS A 135 23.22 11.12 -2.34
CA HIS A 135 23.51 10.30 -3.53
C HIS A 135 23.45 11.11 -4.82
N GLU A 136 22.32 11.76 -5.11
CA GLU A 136 22.15 12.52 -6.34
C GLU A 136 23.02 13.78 -6.36
N PHE A 137 23.24 14.42 -5.21
CA PHE A 137 24.17 15.54 -5.13
C PHE A 137 25.63 15.10 -5.30
N ALA A 138 26.02 13.91 -4.87
CA ALA A 138 27.33 13.32 -5.14
C ALA A 138 27.54 12.97 -6.63
N HIS A 139 26.51 12.55 -7.36
CA HIS A 139 26.54 12.50 -8.84
C HIS A 139 26.81 13.89 -9.42
N GLY A 140 26.12 14.92 -8.91
CA GLY A 140 26.36 16.33 -9.25
C GLY A 140 27.82 16.77 -9.04
N LEU A 141 28.38 16.49 -7.87
CA LEU A 141 29.77 16.81 -7.53
C LEU A 141 30.79 15.96 -8.33
N THR A 142 30.41 14.78 -8.81
CA THR A 142 31.22 13.99 -9.73
C THR A 142 31.31 14.65 -11.11
N TYR A 143 30.22 15.27 -11.62
CA TYR A 143 30.28 16.11 -12.81
C TYR A 143 31.12 17.39 -12.60
N LEU A 144 31.21 17.94 -11.39
CA LEU A 144 32.11 19.05 -11.06
C LEU A 144 33.58 18.61 -11.09
N ALA A 145 33.89 17.46 -10.48
CA ALA A 145 35.24 16.93 -10.36
C ALA A 145 35.85 16.46 -11.69
N GLY A 146 35.02 15.90 -12.59
CA GLY A 146 35.47 15.33 -13.87
C GLY A 146 34.92 15.98 -15.15
N GLY A 147 34.02 16.95 -15.05
CA GLY A 147 33.42 17.65 -16.19
C GLY A 147 32.52 16.80 -17.08
N LYS A 148 32.06 17.36 -18.22
CA LYS A 148 31.16 16.68 -19.17
C LYS A 148 31.72 15.33 -19.70
N GLN A 149 33.04 15.13 -19.66
CA GLN A 149 33.71 13.87 -20.05
C GLN A 149 33.40 12.68 -19.14
N VAL A 150 32.99 12.89 -17.88
CA VAL A 150 32.57 11.79 -16.96
C VAL A 150 31.41 11.00 -17.53
N PHE A 151 30.38 11.68 -18.04
CA PHE A 151 29.15 11.00 -18.47
C PHE A 151 29.41 9.97 -19.59
N GLU A 152 30.30 10.33 -20.52
CA GLU A 152 30.60 9.57 -21.73
C GLU A 152 31.64 8.45 -21.50
N ASN A 153 32.58 8.65 -20.57
CA ASN A 153 33.77 7.79 -20.43
C ASN A 153 33.85 7.03 -19.09
N SER A 154 33.00 7.32 -18.10
CA SER A 154 33.05 6.66 -16.79
C SER A 154 32.17 5.39 -16.71
N PRO A 155 32.72 4.27 -16.19
CA PRO A 155 31.94 3.08 -15.84
C PRO A 155 30.79 3.38 -14.88
N LYS A 156 29.60 2.81 -15.13
CA LYS A 156 28.41 3.11 -14.32
C LYS A 156 28.50 2.59 -12.88
N ALA A 157 29.10 1.42 -12.66
CA ALA A 157 29.44 0.97 -11.31
C ALA A 157 30.36 1.95 -10.58
N LEU A 158 31.31 2.61 -11.27
CA LEU A 158 32.18 3.59 -10.62
C LEU A 158 31.45 4.90 -10.30
N MET A 159 30.46 5.31 -11.12
CA MET A 159 29.62 6.48 -10.82
C MET A 159 28.70 6.23 -9.62
N GLU A 160 27.89 5.15 -9.65
CA GLU A 160 27.00 4.83 -8.52
C GLU A 160 27.80 4.54 -7.25
N GLY A 161 28.97 3.91 -7.36
CA GLY A 161 29.84 3.66 -6.22
C GLY A 161 30.38 4.92 -5.55
N ILE A 162 30.50 6.04 -6.27
CA ILE A 162 30.84 7.33 -5.67
C ILE A 162 29.62 7.88 -4.93
N ALA A 163 28.43 7.79 -5.52
CA ALA A 163 27.21 8.31 -4.93
C ALA A 163 26.79 7.53 -3.66
N ASP A 164 26.75 6.20 -3.71
CA ASP A 164 26.53 5.29 -2.57
C ASP A 164 27.49 5.61 -1.40
N TYR A 165 28.75 5.92 -1.70
CA TYR A 165 29.78 6.22 -0.70
C TYR A 165 29.56 7.55 0.04
N PHE A 166 28.86 8.52 -0.57
CA PHE A 166 28.54 9.79 0.09
C PHE A 166 27.17 9.81 0.76
N GLU A 167 26.19 9.05 0.28
CA GLU A 167 24.93 8.77 1.00
C GLU A 167 25.18 8.04 2.34
N HIS A 168 26.28 7.30 2.46
CA HIS A 168 26.62 6.51 3.66
C HIS A 168 27.89 6.99 4.40
N TYR A 169 28.37 8.21 4.13
CA TYR A 169 29.63 8.73 4.69
C TYR A 169 29.54 9.05 6.19
N SER A 170 28.51 9.80 6.58
CA SER A 170 28.21 10.20 7.97
C SER A 170 27.77 9.03 8.84
N ASP A 171 27.04 8.10 8.22
CA ASP A 171 26.40 6.94 8.83
C ASP A 171 27.39 5.95 9.47
N HIS A 172 28.66 5.98 9.04
CA HIS A 172 29.76 5.04 9.36
C HIS A 172 29.46 3.53 9.08
N LYS A 173 28.25 3.22 8.61
CA LYS A 173 27.75 1.87 8.31
C LYS A 173 28.26 1.42 6.93
N PHE A 174 29.42 0.76 6.94
CA PHE A 174 30.07 0.06 5.80
C PHE A 174 29.17 -1.02 5.10
N ASN A 175 27.91 -1.20 5.52
CA ASN A 175 27.15 -2.44 5.38
C ASN A 175 25.75 -2.31 4.77
N SER A 176 25.28 -1.12 4.36
CA SER A 176 23.96 -0.95 3.73
C SER A 176 23.84 -1.66 2.37
N GLN A 177 24.84 -1.44 1.50
CA GLN A 177 24.91 -1.97 0.13
C GLN A 177 26.12 -2.89 -0.05
N GLY A 178 27.32 -2.37 0.28
CA GLY A 178 28.61 -2.99 -0.04
C GLY A 178 28.84 -4.37 0.57
N SER A 179 28.42 -4.59 1.83
CA SER A 179 28.60 -5.88 2.52
C SER A 179 27.50 -6.92 2.22
N SER A 180 26.83 -6.81 1.07
CA SER A 180 25.95 -7.85 0.53
C SER A 180 26.51 -8.52 -0.73
N ILE A 181 27.65 -8.04 -1.25
CA ILE A 181 28.33 -8.57 -2.44
C ILE A 181 28.80 -10.01 -2.21
N GLU A 182 29.40 -10.28 -1.05
CA GLU A 182 29.99 -11.55 -0.64
C GLU A 182 29.01 -12.73 -0.67
N LYS A 183 27.71 -12.46 -0.47
CA LYS A 183 26.64 -13.46 -0.47
C LYS A 183 26.09 -13.77 -1.88
N THR A 184 26.56 -13.08 -2.91
CA THR A 184 26.05 -13.20 -4.29
C THR A 184 27.14 -13.61 -5.27
N GLU A 185 26.78 -13.84 -6.53
CA GLU A 185 27.75 -14.09 -7.61
C GLU A 185 28.70 -12.90 -7.85
N ALA A 186 28.35 -11.70 -7.37
CA ALA A 186 29.13 -10.48 -7.46
C ALA A 186 30.56 -10.63 -6.90
N ALA A 187 30.72 -11.38 -5.80
CA ALA A 187 32.01 -11.64 -5.15
C ALA A 187 33.01 -12.39 -6.04
N LYS A 188 32.54 -13.00 -7.14
CA LYS A 188 33.33 -13.76 -8.12
C LYS A 188 33.68 -12.92 -9.35
N LEU A 189 33.24 -11.67 -9.44
CA LEU A 189 33.54 -10.77 -10.54
C LEU A 189 34.96 -10.19 -10.38
N ASP A 190 35.62 -10.04 -11.52
CA ASP A 190 36.90 -9.33 -11.61
C ASP A 190 36.63 -7.84 -11.80
N LEU A 191 37.54 -6.95 -11.38
CA LEU A 191 37.37 -5.50 -11.51
C LEU A 191 37.06 -5.05 -12.96
N SER A 192 37.65 -5.73 -13.96
CA SER A 192 37.32 -5.50 -15.37
C SER A 192 35.84 -5.73 -15.69
N LYS A 193 35.20 -6.76 -15.10
CA LYS A 193 33.78 -7.06 -15.29
C LYS A 193 32.89 -6.09 -14.52
N ILE A 194 33.27 -5.72 -13.29
CA ILE A 194 32.56 -4.72 -12.48
C ILE A 194 32.48 -3.38 -13.24
N LEU A 195 33.60 -2.95 -13.82
CA LEU A 195 33.69 -1.72 -14.63
C LEU A 195 33.07 -1.85 -16.03
N GLU A 196 32.54 -3.02 -16.39
CA GLU A 196 31.79 -3.28 -17.63
C GLU A 196 30.27 -3.46 -17.38
N LEU A 197 29.83 -3.43 -16.11
CA LEU A 197 28.42 -3.47 -15.72
C LEU A 197 27.66 -2.23 -16.22
N LYS A 198 26.38 -2.45 -16.53
CA LYS A 198 25.43 -1.45 -17.04
C LYS A 198 24.04 -1.77 -16.49
N TYR A 199 23.19 -0.76 -16.38
CA TYR A 199 21.78 -0.98 -16.07
C TYR A 199 21.11 -1.82 -17.18
N LEU A 200 20.17 -2.66 -16.77
CA LEU A 200 19.36 -3.55 -17.59
C LEU A 200 17.89 -3.45 -17.14
N PRO A 201 16.92 -4.01 -17.89
CA PRO A 201 15.50 -4.09 -17.47
C PRO A 201 15.24 -5.03 -16.28
N ASP A 202 16.24 -5.28 -15.45
CA ASP A 202 16.30 -6.34 -14.45
C ASP A 202 16.87 -5.74 -13.15
N ASN A 203 16.01 -5.60 -12.14
CA ASN A 203 16.34 -4.85 -10.93
C ASN A 203 17.41 -5.55 -10.06
N GLU A 204 17.52 -6.88 -10.13
CA GLU A 204 18.58 -7.62 -9.44
C GLU A 204 19.95 -7.36 -10.11
N LYS A 205 19.98 -7.32 -11.45
CA LYS A 205 21.18 -6.92 -12.21
C LYS A 205 21.50 -5.43 -12.10
N ASN A 206 20.51 -4.58 -11.80
CA ASN A 206 20.76 -3.17 -11.48
C ASN A 206 21.39 -3.01 -10.09
N SER A 207 20.87 -3.69 -9.07
CA SER A 207 21.43 -3.68 -7.71
C SER A 207 22.91 -4.06 -7.67
N LEU A 208 23.33 -4.98 -8.55
CA LEU A 208 24.74 -5.36 -8.74
C LEU A 208 25.66 -4.17 -9.08
N VAL A 209 25.17 -3.16 -9.82
CA VAL A 209 25.93 -1.97 -10.25
C VAL A 209 26.32 -1.12 -9.04
N TYR A 210 25.33 -0.72 -8.23
CA TYR A 210 25.50 0.07 -7.00
C TYR A 210 26.43 -0.63 -6.03
N LYS A 211 26.08 -1.87 -5.65
CA LYS A 211 26.81 -2.66 -4.65
C LYS A 211 28.28 -2.85 -5.01
N THR A 212 28.58 -3.37 -6.21
CA THR A 212 29.98 -3.59 -6.63
C THR A 212 30.74 -2.29 -6.87
N GLY A 213 30.04 -1.22 -7.23
CA GLY A 213 30.56 0.14 -7.26
C GLY A 213 31.03 0.63 -5.90
N HIS A 214 30.13 0.61 -4.91
CA HIS A 214 30.37 1.14 -3.57
C HIS A 214 31.57 0.46 -2.90
N ALA A 215 31.65 -0.88 -2.94
CA ALA A 215 32.81 -1.58 -2.38
C ALA A 215 34.12 -1.28 -3.13
N LEU A 216 34.08 -1.03 -4.45
CA LEU A 216 35.25 -0.59 -5.20
C LEU A 216 35.69 0.82 -4.77
N VAL A 217 34.77 1.75 -4.58
CA VAL A 217 35.11 3.12 -4.14
C VAL A 217 35.63 3.12 -2.70
N MET A 218 35.02 2.35 -1.78
CA MET A 218 35.57 2.17 -0.43
C MET A 218 36.99 1.57 -0.45
N TYR A 219 37.23 0.55 -1.27
CA TYR A 219 38.57 -0.01 -1.47
C TYR A 219 39.58 1.04 -1.97
N LEU A 220 39.21 1.82 -2.99
CA LEU A 220 40.07 2.85 -3.55
C LEU A 220 40.35 3.94 -2.51
N GLN A 221 39.34 4.43 -1.79
CA GLN A 221 39.54 5.44 -0.74
C GLN A 221 40.43 4.95 0.42
N GLU A 222 40.35 3.67 0.81
CA GLU A 222 41.19 3.12 1.90
C GLU A 222 42.63 2.73 1.46
N LYS A 223 42.90 2.60 0.14
CA LYS A 223 44.19 2.07 -0.36
C LYS A 223 44.95 2.99 -1.31
N ASP A 224 44.25 3.72 -2.17
CA ASP A 224 44.83 4.66 -3.13
C ASP A 224 43.78 5.74 -3.49
N PRO A 225 43.42 6.64 -2.55
CA PRO A 225 42.43 7.69 -2.78
C PRO A 225 42.86 8.63 -3.92
N SER A 226 44.17 8.79 -4.11
CA SER A 226 44.79 9.48 -5.23
C SER A 226 44.35 8.95 -6.60
N LEU A 227 44.18 7.64 -6.77
CA LEU A 227 43.87 7.04 -8.07
C LEU A 227 42.50 7.47 -8.63
N LEU A 228 41.48 7.56 -7.77
CA LEU A 228 40.15 8.00 -8.18
C LEU A 228 40.07 9.51 -8.40
N ARG A 229 40.72 10.30 -7.53
CA ARG A 229 40.93 11.75 -7.72
C ARG A 229 41.59 12.06 -9.06
N ASP A 230 42.73 11.42 -9.33
CA ASP A 230 43.53 11.67 -10.54
C ASP A 230 42.82 11.23 -11.83
N TYR A 231 41.90 10.25 -11.74
CA TYR A 231 41.07 9.79 -12.85
C TYR A 231 40.00 10.84 -13.21
N LEU A 232 39.26 11.33 -12.21
CA LEU A 232 38.31 12.43 -12.40
C LEU A 232 39.03 13.68 -12.92
N GLU A 233 40.20 14.02 -12.36
CA GLU A 233 40.95 15.21 -12.78
C GLU A 233 41.53 15.08 -14.21
N ALA A 234 41.86 13.86 -14.66
CA ALA A 234 42.25 13.59 -16.05
C ALA A 234 41.08 13.82 -17.02
N LEU A 235 39.88 13.32 -16.69
CA LEU A 235 38.66 13.55 -17.46
C LEU A 235 38.32 15.06 -17.53
N ARG A 236 38.43 15.78 -16.40
CA ARG A 236 38.21 17.24 -16.35
C ARG A 236 39.16 18.03 -17.25
N LYS A 237 40.38 17.53 -17.43
CA LYS A 237 41.41 18.09 -18.33
C LYS A 237 41.26 17.65 -19.79
N GLY A 238 40.37 16.70 -20.09
CA GLY A 238 40.25 16.07 -21.40
C GLY A 238 41.43 15.15 -21.76
N ASP A 239 42.24 14.74 -20.77
CA ASP A 239 43.36 13.82 -20.97
C ASP A 239 42.85 12.37 -20.93
N LEU A 240 42.17 11.99 -22.01
CA LEU A 240 41.55 10.67 -22.14
C LEU A 240 42.60 9.55 -21.99
N HIS A 241 43.81 9.73 -22.53
CA HIS A 241 44.90 8.75 -22.38
C HIS A 241 45.33 8.58 -20.92
N LYS A 242 45.46 9.66 -20.13
CA LYS A 242 45.71 9.51 -18.68
C LYS A 242 44.53 8.83 -17.99
N SER A 243 43.28 9.13 -18.37
CA SER A 243 42.10 8.49 -17.78
C SER A 243 42.01 6.98 -18.09
N GLU A 244 42.36 6.55 -19.31
CA GLU A 244 42.41 5.15 -19.72
C GLU A 244 43.54 4.38 -19.01
N ASP A 245 44.70 5.02 -18.81
CA ASP A 245 45.82 4.44 -18.06
C ASP A 245 45.45 4.27 -16.58
N LEU A 246 44.88 5.29 -15.93
CA LEU A 246 44.42 5.20 -14.55
C LEU A 246 43.29 4.16 -14.37
N LEU A 247 42.35 4.08 -15.31
CA LEU A 247 41.32 3.02 -15.30
C LEU A 247 41.93 1.62 -15.48
N SER A 248 43.02 1.51 -16.26
CA SER A 248 43.79 0.27 -16.40
C SER A 248 44.58 -0.06 -15.13
N GLN A 249 45.08 0.94 -14.39
CA GLN A 249 45.67 0.76 -13.07
C GLN A 249 44.63 0.26 -12.06
N ILE A 250 43.40 0.81 -12.05
CA ILE A 250 42.29 0.29 -11.23
C ILE A 250 42.01 -1.19 -11.58
N LYS A 251 41.83 -1.52 -12.87
CA LYS A 251 41.65 -2.92 -13.33
C LYS A 251 42.81 -3.84 -12.92
N GLY A 252 44.02 -3.31 -12.77
CA GLY A 252 45.21 -4.04 -12.31
C GLY A 252 45.22 -4.39 -10.82
N GLN A 253 44.32 -3.83 -9.99
CA GLN A 253 44.28 -4.09 -8.54
C GLN A 253 43.42 -5.30 -8.13
N ASP A 254 42.99 -6.14 -9.08
CA ASP A 254 41.97 -7.18 -8.89
C ASP A 254 42.24 -8.16 -7.71
N ASP A 255 43.44 -8.73 -7.62
CA ASP A 255 43.84 -9.61 -6.51
C ASP A 255 43.86 -8.87 -5.16
N ALA A 256 44.19 -7.58 -5.16
CA ALA A 256 44.26 -6.75 -3.95
C ALA A 256 42.87 -6.32 -3.47
N PHE A 257 41.97 -5.99 -4.40
CA PHE A 257 40.55 -5.74 -4.13
C PHE A 257 39.86 -6.99 -3.58
N LYS A 258 40.02 -8.16 -4.22
CA LYS A 258 39.48 -9.43 -3.72
C LYS A 258 40.07 -9.79 -2.35
N GLY A 259 41.38 -9.57 -2.18
CA GLY A 259 42.09 -9.74 -0.90
C GLY A 259 41.76 -8.69 0.18
N TRP A 260 40.98 -7.65 -0.14
CA TRP A 260 40.43 -6.66 0.78
C TRP A 260 38.96 -6.97 1.11
N LEU A 261 38.15 -7.26 0.10
CA LEU A 261 36.77 -7.70 0.23
C LEU A 261 36.68 -8.94 1.15
N ALA A 262 37.60 -9.90 0.98
CA ALA A 262 37.69 -11.08 1.84
C ALA A 262 38.14 -10.84 3.30
N LYS A 263 38.52 -9.60 3.68
CA LYS A 263 38.90 -9.21 5.06
C LYS A 263 37.86 -8.31 5.73
N ASN A 264 37.10 -7.57 4.92
CA ASN A 264 36.11 -6.60 5.33
C ASN A 264 34.67 -7.05 5.05
N ASN A 265 34.47 -8.28 4.56
CA ASN A 265 33.14 -8.87 4.43
C ASN A 265 32.46 -9.10 5.80
N THR A 266 31.14 -9.19 5.74
CA THR A 266 30.24 -9.40 6.87
C THR A 266 30.62 -10.63 7.68
N ASP A 267 30.92 -11.76 7.03
CA ASP A 267 31.31 -12.99 7.75
C ASP A 267 32.56 -12.77 8.63
N THR A 268 33.55 -12.02 8.15
CA THR A 268 34.75 -11.66 8.94
C THR A 268 34.45 -10.63 10.03
N ALA A 269 33.46 -9.75 9.85
CA ALA A 269 32.97 -8.86 10.91
C ALA A 269 32.22 -9.65 12.02
N MET A 270 31.35 -10.57 11.62
CA MET A 270 30.55 -11.42 12.49
C MET A 270 31.40 -12.44 13.26
N GLU A 271 32.46 -12.98 12.67
CA GLU A 271 33.44 -13.83 13.37
C GLU A 271 34.15 -13.08 14.51
N LYS A 272 34.58 -11.81 14.29
CA LYS A 272 35.27 -11.00 15.31
C LYS A 272 34.42 -10.84 16.58
N ILE A 273 33.10 -10.69 16.43
CA ILE A 273 32.16 -10.53 17.56
C ILE A 273 31.58 -11.87 18.08
N ASN A 274 31.99 -13.02 17.52
CA ASN A 274 31.50 -14.36 17.87
C ASN A 274 30.00 -14.57 17.59
N ALA A 275 29.46 -13.95 16.54
CA ALA A 275 28.09 -14.17 16.10
C ALA A 275 27.90 -15.52 15.39
N LEU A 276 26.63 -15.92 15.26
CA LEU A 276 26.17 -17.13 14.58
C LEU A 276 25.56 -16.77 13.22
N GLN A 277 25.60 -17.70 12.27
CA GLN A 277 25.03 -17.55 10.92
C GLN A 277 23.78 -18.43 10.80
N VAL A 278 22.69 -17.87 10.28
CA VAL A 278 21.45 -18.59 9.95
C VAL A 278 21.51 -18.97 8.46
N THR A 279 21.36 -20.25 8.15
CA THR A 279 21.75 -20.82 6.84
C THR A 279 20.74 -21.84 6.32
N LYS A 280 20.65 -22.02 5.00
CA LYS A 280 19.72 -23.00 4.40
C LYS A 280 20.09 -24.44 4.75
N GLY A 281 19.09 -25.23 5.12
CA GLY A 281 19.17 -26.65 5.47
C GLY A 281 18.39 -27.56 4.51
N ASP A 282 17.83 -28.66 5.04
CA ASP A 282 16.98 -29.59 4.29
C ASP A 282 15.79 -28.91 3.61
N LEU A 283 15.42 -29.37 2.41
CA LEU A 283 14.12 -29.05 1.79
C LEU A 283 12.97 -29.54 2.67
N ILE A 284 11.98 -28.69 2.90
CA ILE A 284 10.71 -28.99 3.57
C ILE A 284 9.68 -29.41 2.52
N ALA A 285 9.40 -28.51 1.57
CA ALA A 285 8.37 -28.65 0.55
C ALA A 285 8.64 -27.73 -0.65
N THR A 286 7.87 -27.92 -1.72
CA THR A 286 7.71 -26.91 -2.78
C THR A 286 6.23 -26.55 -2.91
N GLY A 287 5.97 -25.33 -3.37
CA GLY A 287 4.64 -24.76 -3.56
C GLY A 287 4.66 -23.68 -4.64
N GLN A 288 3.65 -22.81 -4.63
CA GLN A 288 3.56 -21.67 -5.53
C GLN A 288 3.21 -20.41 -4.75
N GLU A 289 3.77 -19.29 -5.16
CA GLU A 289 3.50 -17.95 -4.62
C GLU A 289 3.36 -16.94 -5.76
N ILE A 290 2.70 -15.82 -5.49
CA ILE A 290 2.69 -14.67 -6.40
C ILE A 290 3.93 -13.82 -6.11
N VAL A 291 4.78 -13.68 -7.11
CA VAL A 291 6.06 -12.97 -7.05
C VAL A 291 6.20 -12.18 -8.35
N ASP A 292 6.43 -10.87 -8.26
CA ASP A 292 6.52 -9.93 -9.40
C ASP A 292 5.31 -9.98 -10.37
N GLY A 293 4.09 -10.16 -9.83
CA GLY A 293 2.85 -10.22 -10.63
C GLY A 293 2.63 -11.52 -11.40
N GLU A 294 3.40 -12.57 -11.10
CA GLU A 294 3.28 -13.90 -11.70
C GLU A 294 3.22 -14.99 -10.62
N ILE A 295 2.53 -16.11 -10.90
CA ILE A 295 2.55 -17.29 -10.03
C ILE A 295 3.81 -18.09 -10.33
N LYS A 296 4.79 -18.04 -9.43
CA LYS A 296 6.10 -18.70 -9.55
C LYS A 296 6.19 -19.88 -8.58
N ASN A 297 6.95 -20.90 -8.95
CA ASN A 297 7.23 -22.01 -8.04
C ASN A 297 8.23 -21.58 -6.95
N VAL A 298 8.01 -22.05 -5.74
CA VAL A 298 8.85 -21.75 -4.57
C VAL A 298 9.23 -23.04 -3.86
N SER A 299 10.51 -23.17 -3.52
CA SER A 299 11.06 -24.19 -2.64
C SER A 299 11.29 -23.61 -1.24
N TYR A 300 10.87 -24.34 -0.21
CA TYR A 300 11.03 -23.96 1.20
C TYR A 300 11.94 -24.94 1.94
N TYR A 301 12.78 -24.43 2.84
CA TYR A 301 13.86 -25.17 3.49
C TYR A 301 13.94 -24.84 4.99
N ARG A 302 14.51 -25.75 5.78
CA ARG A 302 14.82 -25.51 7.20
C ARG A 302 15.90 -24.43 7.34
N ALA A 303 15.87 -23.67 8.44
CA ALA A 303 16.89 -22.71 8.80
C ALA A 303 17.83 -23.28 9.89
N ASP A 304 19.08 -23.55 9.50
CA ASP A 304 20.14 -24.09 10.36
C ASP A 304 20.96 -22.97 10.99
N ILE A 305 21.11 -23.00 12.32
CA ILE A 305 21.95 -22.06 13.07
C ILE A 305 23.33 -22.68 13.23
N LYS A 306 24.36 -21.99 12.73
CA LYS A 306 25.76 -22.45 12.70
C LYS A 306 26.68 -21.39 13.31
N LYS A 307 27.84 -21.81 13.81
CA LYS A 307 29.00 -20.91 13.99
C LYS A 307 29.58 -20.53 12.62
N MET A 308 30.40 -19.48 12.59
CA MET A 308 31.16 -19.08 11.39
C MET A 308 32.14 -20.16 10.89
N ASP A 309 32.55 -21.10 11.76
CA ASP A 309 33.37 -22.27 11.38
C ASP A 309 32.56 -23.42 10.72
N GLY A 310 31.23 -23.27 10.62
CA GLY A 310 30.31 -24.26 10.08
C GLY A 310 29.75 -25.28 11.08
N GLU A 311 30.16 -25.27 12.36
CA GLU A 311 29.56 -26.13 13.37
C GLU A 311 28.07 -25.80 13.55
N LYS A 312 27.18 -26.76 13.28
CA LYS A 312 25.75 -26.63 13.58
C LYS A 312 25.55 -26.60 15.10
N VAL A 313 24.99 -25.49 15.57
CA VAL A 313 24.65 -25.25 16.99
C VAL A 313 23.15 -25.30 17.25
N GLY A 314 22.31 -25.18 16.23
CA GLY A 314 20.86 -25.20 16.37
C GLY A 314 20.12 -25.20 15.03
N SER A 315 18.81 -24.99 15.08
CA SER A 315 17.95 -24.75 13.91
C SER A 315 16.59 -24.24 14.36
N PHE A 316 16.01 -23.30 13.63
CA PHE A 316 14.63 -22.88 13.85
C PHE A 316 13.65 -24.00 13.46
N SER A 317 12.49 -24.01 14.12
CA SER A 317 11.33 -24.78 13.69
C SER A 317 10.62 -24.08 12.53
N PRO A 318 10.18 -24.78 11.48
CA PRO A 318 9.19 -24.22 10.54
C PRO A 318 7.76 -24.33 11.09
N VAL A 319 7.57 -24.99 12.24
CA VAL A 319 6.27 -25.22 12.89
C VAL A 319 6.12 -24.38 14.17
N GLU A 320 4.98 -23.68 14.27
CA GLU A 320 4.49 -22.98 15.45
C GLU A 320 3.38 -23.79 16.15
N HIS A 321 3.24 -23.64 17.46
CA HIS A 321 2.19 -24.29 18.24
C HIS A 321 1.44 -23.28 19.12
N VAL A 322 0.19 -22.96 18.75
CA VAL A 322 -0.66 -21.94 19.42
C VAL A 322 -2.01 -22.49 19.84
N ALA A 323 -2.64 -21.82 20.79
CA ALA A 323 -4.07 -21.92 21.01
C ALA A 323 -4.82 -21.08 19.96
N LEU A 324 -5.95 -21.61 19.48
CA LEU A 324 -6.94 -20.86 18.70
C LEU A 324 -8.33 -21.15 19.28
N TYR A 325 -8.97 -20.12 19.83
CA TYR A 325 -10.11 -20.21 20.75
C TYR A 325 -9.80 -21.15 21.93
N ASP A 326 -10.20 -22.41 21.82
CA ASP A 326 -10.08 -23.42 22.87
C ASP A 326 -9.48 -24.75 22.37
N VAL A 327 -8.98 -24.79 21.14
CA VAL A 327 -8.19 -25.90 20.57
C VAL A 327 -6.72 -25.52 20.45
N ALA A 328 -5.83 -26.51 20.41
CA ALA A 328 -4.43 -26.33 20.06
C ALA A 328 -4.29 -26.47 18.54
N ARG A 329 -3.42 -25.68 17.92
CA ARG A 329 -3.16 -25.69 16.48
C ARG A 329 -1.66 -25.70 16.24
N ALA A 330 -1.20 -26.68 15.48
CA ALA A 330 0.14 -26.70 14.91
C ALA A 330 0.08 -26.12 13.49
N ILE A 331 0.99 -25.23 13.12
CA ILE A 331 1.05 -24.58 11.79
C ILE A 331 2.47 -24.69 11.23
N ASN A 332 2.64 -25.30 10.06
CA ASN A 332 3.88 -25.19 9.29
C ASN A 332 3.85 -23.88 8.48
N ARG A 333 4.64 -22.88 8.87
CA ARG A 333 4.63 -21.55 8.25
C ARG A 333 5.24 -21.50 6.86
N ALA A 334 6.13 -22.44 6.56
CA ALA A 334 6.67 -22.62 5.21
C ALA A 334 5.61 -23.09 4.17
N THR A 335 4.47 -23.66 4.58
CA THR A 335 3.43 -24.14 3.65
C THR A 335 2.00 -23.70 3.99
N ASN A 336 1.82 -23.03 5.13
CA ASN A 336 0.52 -22.75 5.76
C ASN A 336 -0.39 -23.99 5.89
N ASP A 337 0.21 -25.18 6.03
CA ASP A 337 -0.48 -26.38 6.47
C ASP A 337 -0.70 -26.34 7.99
N LYS A 338 -1.90 -26.74 8.44
CA LYS A 338 -2.30 -26.67 9.84
C LYS A 338 -3.03 -27.92 10.31
N LEU A 339 -2.78 -28.31 11.55
CA LEU A 339 -3.49 -29.37 12.26
C LEU A 339 -4.20 -28.76 13.47
N ASP A 340 -5.53 -28.84 13.50
CA ASP A 340 -6.36 -28.52 14.67
C ASP A 340 -6.43 -29.74 15.58
N ILE A 341 -6.18 -29.55 16.87
CA ILE A 341 -6.00 -30.63 17.86
C ILE A 341 -7.06 -30.44 18.95
N SER A 342 -8.06 -31.33 18.96
CA SER A 342 -9.18 -31.27 19.91
C SER A 342 -8.74 -31.42 21.37
N LYS A 343 -9.51 -30.82 22.28
CA LYS A 343 -9.28 -30.78 23.74
C LYS A 343 -8.98 -32.13 24.39
N GLU A 344 -9.52 -33.22 23.85
CA GLU A 344 -9.25 -34.57 24.35
C GLU A 344 -7.78 -35.01 24.20
N TYR A 345 -7.02 -34.38 23.29
CA TYR A 345 -5.57 -34.58 23.08
C TYR A 345 -4.68 -33.45 23.63
N HIS A 346 -5.17 -32.61 24.57
CA HIS A 346 -4.41 -31.49 25.16
C HIS A 346 -3.41 -31.93 26.24
N PHE A 347 -2.66 -32.99 25.96
CA PHE A 347 -1.60 -33.52 26.81
C PHE A 347 -0.38 -33.86 25.96
N LEU A 348 0.81 -33.65 26.51
CA LEU A 348 2.08 -33.96 25.85
C LEU A 348 2.74 -35.15 26.54
N LYS A 349 2.86 -36.25 25.80
CA LYS A 349 3.53 -37.48 26.22
C LYS A 349 4.98 -37.46 25.77
N VAL A 350 5.90 -37.74 26.69
CA VAL A 350 7.31 -37.95 26.38
C VAL A 350 7.47 -39.29 25.65
N ILE A 351 8.03 -39.26 24.44
CA ILE A 351 8.33 -40.42 23.62
C ILE A 351 9.81 -40.43 23.21
N LYS A 352 10.30 -41.60 22.77
CA LYS A 352 11.53 -41.69 21.98
C LYS A 352 11.19 -41.97 20.51
N THR A 353 11.82 -41.22 19.62
CA THR A 353 11.77 -41.48 18.17
C THR A 353 12.68 -42.65 17.79
N PRO A 354 12.54 -43.25 16.59
CA PRO A 354 13.31 -44.44 16.20
C PRO A 354 14.83 -44.27 16.14
N ASP A 355 15.31 -43.03 16.05
CA ASP A 355 16.73 -42.64 16.11
C ASP A 355 17.24 -42.37 17.54
N GLY A 356 16.36 -42.45 18.54
CA GLY A 356 16.69 -42.32 19.96
C GLY A 356 16.56 -40.90 20.53
N GLN A 357 16.16 -39.89 19.75
CA GLN A 357 15.86 -38.56 20.30
C GLN A 357 14.64 -38.62 21.23
N THR A 358 14.62 -37.76 22.25
CA THR A 358 13.44 -37.59 23.12
C THR A 358 12.59 -36.44 22.58
N LYS A 359 11.29 -36.68 22.39
CA LYS A 359 10.32 -35.71 21.86
C LYS A 359 9.04 -35.71 22.70
N LEU A 360 8.25 -34.66 22.56
CA LEU A 360 6.89 -34.57 23.10
C LEU A 360 5.89 -34.82 21.98
N THR A 361 4.83 -35.60 22.23
CA THR A 361 3.76 -35.83 21.25
C THR A 361 2.38 -35.66 21.87
N TYR A 362 1.42 -35.16 21.10
CA TYR A 362 0.04 -34.95 21.56
C TYR A 362 -0.65 -36.28 21.87
N SER A 363 -1.28 -36.40 23.04
CA SER A 363 -1.95 -37.61 23.51
C SER A 363 -3.19 -37.31 24.33
N ASN A 364 -4.01 -38.34 24.57
CA ASN A 364 -5.06 -38.26 25.58
C ASN A 364 -4.49 -38.18 27.00
N GLN A 365 -5.34 -37.82 27.97
CA GLN A 365 -4.97 -37.62 29.38
C GLN A 365 -4.23 -38.81 30.01
N GLN A 366 -4.48 -40.04 29.54
CA GLN A 366 -3.88 -41.26 30.06
C GLN A 366 -2.63 -41.69 29.27
N GLY A 367 -2.24 -40.99 28.21
CA GLY A 367 -1.09 -41.30 27.35
C GLY A 367 -1.21 -42.63 26.57
N ASN A 368 -2.38 -43.26 26.63
CA ASN A 368 -2.68 -44.55 25.99
C ASN A 368 -2.99 -44.40 24.50
N GLU A 369 -3.46 -43.21 24.10
CA GLU A 369 -3.76 -42.89 22.70
C GLU A 369 -3.05 -41.60 22.31
N GLU A 370 -2.29 -41.65 21.23
CA GLU A 370 -1.56 -40.51 20.66
C GLU A 370 -2.37 -39.94 19.49
N TYR A 371 -2.45 -38.61 19.39
CA TYR A 371 -3.27 -37.87 18.43
C TYR A 371 -3.10 -38.38 16.99
N ARG A 372 -1.88 -38.77 16.59
CA ARG A 372 -1.56 -39.36 15.28
C ARG A 372 -2.35 -40.62 14.88
N ASN A 373 -2.98 -41.30 15.85
CA ASN A 373 -3.80 -42.48 15.61
C ASN A 373 -5.30 -42.13 15.52
N SER A 374 -5.70 -40.93 15.96
CA SER A 374 -7.08 -40.46 15.98
C SER A 374 -7.66 -40.33 14.57
N GLN A 375 -8.99 -40.42 14.46
CA GLN A 375 -9.67 -40.19 13.18
C GLN A 375 -9.61 -38.71 12.77
N GLU A 376 -9.52 -37.78 13.73
CA GLU A 376 -9.33 -36.34 13.51
C GLU A 376 -8.03 -36.07 12.73
N TYR A 377 -6.89 -36.56 13.26
CA TYR A 377 -5.60 -36.44 12.61
C TYR A 377 -5.60 -37.07 11.20
N LYS A 378 -6.13 -38.29 11.04
CA LYS A 378 -6.15 -38.97 9.74
C LYS A 378 -6.91 -38.19 8.67
N ASN A 379 -8.07 -37.62 9.03
CA ASN A 379 -8.85 -36.79 8.12
C ASN A 379 -8.07 -35.52 7.70
N GLN A 380 -7.39 -34.86 8.64
CA GLN A 380 -6.61 -33.64 8.37
C GLN A 380 -5.31 -33.93 7.59
N ALA A 381 -4.57 -34.97 7.96
CA ALA A 381 -3.39 -35.45 7.24
C ALA A 381 -3.71 -35.80 5.79
N PHE A 382 -4.85 -36.44 5.52
CA PHE A 382 -5.31 -36.70 4.16
C PHE A 382 -5.71 -35.41 3.40
N ARG A 383 -6.33 -34.43 4.06
CA ARG A 383 -6.63 -33.10 3.47
C ARG A 383 -5.35 -32.36 3.06
N ILE A 384 -4.33 -32.34 3.93
CA ILE A 384 -3.01 -31.77 3.64
C ILE A 384 -2.37 -32.50 2.45
N LEU A 385 -2.27 -33.83 2.53
CA LEU A 385 -1.65 -34.66 1.49
C LEU A 385 -2.32 -34.49 0.11
N SER A 386 -3.64 -34.28 0.09
CA SER A 386 -4.40 -34.04 -1.15
C SER A 386 -4.12 -32.69 -1.81
N LYS A 387 -3.52 -31.71 -1.11
CA LYS A 387 -3.02 -30.47 -1.75
C LYS A 387 -1.84 -30.75 -2.70
N TYR A 388 -1.00 -31.74 -2.37
CA TYR A 388 0.22 -32.04 -3.10
C TYR A 388 0.00 -33.02 -4.27
N ASP A 389 -1.12 -33.75 -4.28
CA ASP A 389 -1.57 -34.60 -5.38
C ASP A 389 -3.11 -34.76 -5.37
N GLU A 390 -3.79 -33.94 -6.17
CA GLU A 390 -5.27 -33.86 -6.24
C GLU A 390 -5.93 -35.20 -6.61
N ASN A 391 -5.23 -36.05 -7.36
CA ASN A 391 -5.73 -37.38 -7.77
C ASN A 391 -6.04 -38.27 -6.56
N LEU A 392 -5.41 -38.02 -5.40
CA LEU A 392 -5.68 -38.75 -4.17
C LEU A 392 -7.11 -38.51 -3.67
N LYS A 393 -7.62 -37.29 -3.80
CA LYS A 393 -9.00 -36.92 -3.43
C LYS A 393 -10.00 -37.65 -4.31
N GLU A 394 -9.83 -37.60 -5.64
CA GLU A 394 -10.70 -38.33 -6.57
C GLU A 394 -10.69 -39.85 -6.35
N ALA A 395 -9.50 -40.42 -6.10
CA ALA A 395 -9.34 -41.84 -5.83
C ALA A 395 -10.03 -42.27 -4.53
N TYR A 396 -9.97 -41.44 -3.48
CA TYR A 396 -10.67 -41.70 -2.22
C TYR A 396 -12.19 -41.52 -2.35
N ASP A 397 -12.66 -40.44 -2.99
CA ASP A 397 -14.08 -40.21 -3.26
C ASP A 397 -14.70 -41.35 -4.10
N LYS A 398 -13.91 -41.93 -5.02
CA LYS A 398 -14.31 -43.12 -5.78
C LYS A 398 -14.37 -44.39 -4.91
N LYS A 399 -13.43 -44.57 -3.97
CA LYS A 399 -13.48 -45.66 -2.98
C LYS A 399 -14.69 -45.53 -2.05
N LEU A 400 -15.02 -44.31 -1.61
CA LEU A 400 -16.22 -44.03 -0.81
C LEU A 400 -17.52 -44.32 -1.58
N LYS A 401 -17.64 -43.86 -2.84
CA LYS A 401 -18.80 -44.19 -3.69
C LYS A 401 -18.99 -45.70 -3.88
N ASN A 402 -17.90 -46.45 -4.05
CA ASN A 402 -17.96 -47.92 -4.12
C ASN A 402 -18.42 -48.55 -2.78
N LEU A 403 -18.02 -48.00 -1.64
CA LEU A 403 -18.47 -48.45 -0.31
C LEU A 403 -19.97 -48.15 -0.09
N ASP A 404 -20.43 -46.97 -0.49
CA ASP A 404 -21.85 -46.59 -0.46
C ASP A 404 -22.70 -47.52 -1.33
N GLU A 405 -22.22 -47.84 -2.54
CA GLU A 405 -22.88 -48.80 -3.44
C GLU A 405 -22.88 -50.23 -2.88
N GLN A 406 -21.80 -50.67 -2.24
CA GLN A 406 -21.75 -51.97 -1.55
C GLN A 406 -22.79 -52.04 -0.42
N ILE A 407 -22.80 -51.06 0.49
CA ILE A 407 -23.71 -51.04 1.64
C ILE A 407 -25.17 -50.92 1.17
N ARG A 408 -25.43 -50.11 0.13
CA ARG A 408 -26.75 -50.04 -0.52
C ARG A 408 -27.16 -51.41 -1.08
N LYS A 409 -26.26 -52.12 -1.78
CA LYS A 409 -26.52 -53.44 -2.35
C LYS A 409 -26.79 -54.50 -1.29
N GLU A 410 -25.97 -54.58 -0.24
CA GLU A 410 -26.19 -55.49 0.89
C GLU A 410 -27.54 -55.20 1.58
N SER A 411 -27.87 -53.93 1.84
CA SER A 411 -29.14 -53.55 2.47
C SER A 411 -30.36 -53.89 1.60
N ALA A 412 -30.22 -53.80 0.27
CA ALA A 412 -31.26 -54.18 -0.70
C ALA A 412 -31.44 -55.70 -0.77
N GLU A 413 -30.36 -56.49 -0.66
CA GLU A 413 -30.43 -57.95 -0.62
C GLU A 413 -31.20 -58.44 0.61
N VAL A 414 -31.00 -57.83 1.79
CA VAL A 414 -31.76 -58.17 3.01
C VAL A 414 -33.24 -57.77 2.89
N LEU A 415 -33.54 -56.59 2.33
CA LEU A 415 -34.93 -56.19 2.03
C LEU A 415 -35.62 -57.17 1.06
N GLU A 416 -34.87 -57.75 0.13
CA GLU A 416 -35.37 -58.72 -0.84
C GLU A 416 -35.56 -60.13 -0.24
N LYS A 417 -34.69 -60.59 0.68
CA LYS A 417 -34.96 -61.79 1.51
C LYS A 417 -36.31 -61.66 2.24
N TYR A 418 -36.55 -60.51 2.87
CA TYR A 418 -37.78 -60.25 3.62
C TYR A 418 -39.02 -60.25 2.72
N ARG A 419 -38.96 -59.62 1.54
CA ARG A 419 -40.05 -59.66 0.54
C ARG A 419 -40.40 -61.08 0.09
N LYS A 420 -39.41 -61.97 0.00
CA LYS A 420 -39.58 -63.40 -0.33
C LYS A 420 -40.00 -64.27 0.86
N GLN A 421 -40.14 -63.68 2.06
CA GLN A 421 -40.46 -64.36 3.31
C GLN A 421 -39.36 -65.35 3.76
N GLU A 422 -38.12 -65.13 3.32
CA GLU A 422 -36.94 -65.93 3.70
C GLU A 422 -36.43 -65.60 5.12
N ILE A 423 -36.75 -64.41 5.63
CA ILE A 423 -36.44 -63.93 7.00
C ILE A 423 -37.65 -63.23 7.62
N SER A 424 -37.74 -63.22 8.96
CA SER A 424 -38.78 -62.47 9.68
C SER A 424 -38.51 -60.97 9.72
N TYR A 425 -39.52 -60.18 10.12
CA TYR A 425 -39.38 -58.73 10.30
C TYR A 425 -38.37 -58.35 11.40
N LYS A 426 -38.16 -59.21 12.40
CA LYS A 426 -37.15 -58.99 13.46
C LYS A 426 -35.73 -59.19 12.91
N GLU A 427 -35.52 -60.26 12.14
CA GLU A 427 -34.23 -60.55 11.49
C GLU A 427 -33.91 -59.51 10.42
N LEU A 428 -34.90 -59.02 9.68
CA LEU A 428 -34.74 -57.83 8.81
C LEU A 428 -34.21 -56.63 9.60
N LEU A 429 -34.81 -56.31 10.75
CA LEU A 429 -34.40 -55.14 11.54
C LEU A 429 -32.96 -55.30 12.05
N GLU A 430 -32.58 -56.51 12.49
CA GLU A 430 -31.25 -56.82 13.03
C GLU A 430 -30.18 -56.85 11.93
N GLU A 431 -30.42 -57.51 10.79
CA GLU A 431 -29.49 -57.48 9.65
C GLU A 431 -29.38 -56.08 9.03
N TYR A 432 -30.49 -55.38 8.78
CA TYR A 432 -30.50 -54.07 8.12
C TYR A 432 -29.83 -52.98 8.98
N ASN A 433 -30.13 -52.93 10.28
CA ASN A 433 -29.49 -51.96 11.18
C ASN A 433 -28.00 -52.28 11.37
N SER A 434 -27.59 -53.55 11.33
CA SER A 434 -26.17 -53.94 11.34
C SER A 434 -25.44 -53.43 10.08
N ILE A 435 -26.02 -53.65 8.89
CA ILE A 435 -25.47 -53.20 7.60
C ILE A 435 -25.38 -51.68 7.52
N THR A 436 -26.42 -50.96 7.96
CA THR A 436 -26.52 -49.49 7.84
C THR A 436 -25.98 -48.73 9.06
N SER A 437 -25.40 -49.42 10.04
CA SER A 437 -24.85 -48.78 11.24
C SER A 437 -23.65 -47.88 10.90
N SER A 438 -23.64 -46.67 11.47
CA SER A 438 -22.52 -45.72 11.32
C SER A 438 -21.20 -46.30 11.82
N SER A 439 -21.23 -47.16 12.85
CA SER A 439 -20.06 -47.88 13.35
C SER A 439 -19.49 -48.88 12.34
N ARG A 440 -20.34 -49.58 11.57
CA ARG A 440 -19.86 -50.42 10.46
C ARG A 440 -19.33 -49.56 9.31
N TYR A 441 -19.98 -48.44 8.99
CA TYR A 441 -19.54 -47.53 7.93
C TYR A 441 -18.12 -46.99 8.19
N GLU A 442 -17.90 -46.38 9.36
CA GLU A 442 -16.59 -45.87 9.76
C GLU A 442 -15.55 -47.00 9.89
N GLY A 443 -15.95 -48.17 10.40
CA GLY A 443 -15.08 -49.37 10.46
C GLY A 443 -14.61 -49.89 9.10
N LEU A 444 -15.32 -49.60 8.00
CA LEU A 444 -14.92 -49.91 6.62
C LEU A 444 -14.21 -48.75 5.92
N LYS A 445 -14.55 -47.51 6.28
CA LYS A 445 -13.97 -46.27 5.74
C LYS A 445 -12.56 -46.01 6.27
N ASN A 446 -12.28 -46.26 7.55
CA ASN A 446 -10.99 -45.94 8.15
C ASN A 446 -9.81 -46.73 7.53
N PRO A 447 -9.92 -48.05 7.22
CA PRO A 447 -8.89 -48.77 6.47
C PRO A 447 -8.63 -48.21 5.06
N LEU A 448 -9.67 -47.70 4.37
CA LEU A 448 -9.52 -47.07 3.05
C LEU A 448 -8.73 -45.76 3.14
N LEU A 449 -8.95 -44.98 4.21
CA LEU A 449 -8.21 -43.75 4.49
C LEU A 449 -6.74 -44.04 4.83
N ASP A 450 -6.48 -45.02 5.71
CA ASP A 450 -5.11 -45.45 6.05
C ASP A 450 -4.32 -45.94 4.83
N GLU A 451 -4.98 -46.71 3.94
CA GLU A 451 -4.41 -47.14 2.66
C GLU A 451 -4.10 -45.96 1.73
N MET A 452 -5.01 -44.97 1.64
CA MET A 452 -4.81 -43.78 0.82
C MET A 452 -3.70 -42.87 1.33
N ILE A 453 -3.60 -42.64 2.64
CA ILE A 453 -2.49 -41.90 3.25
C ILE A 453 -1.17 -42.62 3.00
N SER A 454 -1.09 -43.92 3.30
CA SER A 454 0.13 -44.71 3.12
C SER A 454 0.57 -44.80 1.65
N THR A 455 -0.36 -44.73 0.70
CA THR A 455 -0.06 -44.71 -0.74
C THR A 455 0.36 -43.31 -1.19
N GLY A 456 -0.43 -42.28 -0.85
CA GLY A 456 -0.19 -40.89 -1.24
C GLY A 456 1.14 -40.34 -0.73
N LEU A 457 1.55 -40.66 0.50
CA LEU A 457 2.85 -40.28 1.05
C LEU A 457 4.01 -40.80 0.20
N LYS A 458 3.92 -42.05 -0.29
CA LYS A 458 4.93 -42.66 -1.18
C LYS A 458 4.86 -42.08 -2.60
N GLN A 459 3.66 -41.70 -3.05
CA GLN A 459 3.42 -41.10 -4.35
C GLN A 459 4.01 -39.69 -4.42
N VAL A 460 3.58 -38.77 -3.56
CA VAL A 460 4.07 -37.38 -3.47
C VAL A 460 5.58 -37.33 -3.29
N ARG A 461 6.15 -38.14 -2.39
CA ARG A 461 7.61 -38.21 -2.21
C ARG A 461 8.36 -38.64 -3.47
N LYS A 462 7.74 -39.47 -4.33
CA LYS A 462 8.33 -39.93 -5.59
C LYS A 462 8.10 -38.97 -6.76
N THR A 463 6.98 -38.25 -6.80
CA THR A 463 6.57 -37.40 -7.94
C THR A 463 6.89 -35.92 -7.75
N LYS A 464 6.94 -35.45 -6.50
CA LYS A 464 7.20 -34.05 -6.11
C LYS A 464 8.50 -33.86 -5.32
N ASN A 465 9.15 -34.94 -4.86
CA ASN A 465 10.30 -34.91 -3.95
C ASN A 465 10.03 -34.27 -2.57
N ILE A 466 8.75 -34.16 -2.16
CA ILE A 466 8.32 -33.60 -0.86
C ILE A 466 8.06 -34.75 0.12
N ASP A 467 8.64 -34.68 1.32
CA ASP A 467 8.41 -35.67 2.38
C ASP A 467 7.29 -35.21 3.34
N VAL A 468 6.05 -35.18 2.83
CA VAL A 468 4.85 -34.80 3.61
C VAL A 468 4.70 -35.64 4.89
N GLY A 469 5.28 -36.84 4.94
CA GLY A 469 5.31 -37.68 6.14
C GLY A 469 6.18 -37.08 7.25
N LYS A 470 7.40 -36.64 6.90
CA LYS A 470 8.30 -35.91 7.81
C LYS A 470 7.66 -34.59 8.26
N MET A 471 7.03 -33.86 7.33
CA MET A 471 6.34 -32.60 7.65
C MET A 471 5.19 -32.80 8.66
N LEU A 472 4.32 -33.78 8.44
CA LEU A 472 3.24 -34.12 9.37
C LEU A 472 3.77 -34.63 10.73
N GLU A 473 4.91 -35.34 10.74
CA GLU A 473 5.58 -35.77 11.97
C GLU A 473 6.13 -34.57 12.76
N GLU A 474 6.77 -33.61 12.10
CA GLU A 474 7.26 -32.37 12.71
C GLU A 474 6.13 -31.54 13.33
N MET A 475 4.92 -31.57 12.76
CA MET A 475 3.73 -30.88 13.30
C MET A 475 3.14 -31.54 14.57
N ILE A 476 3.62 -32.71 14.99
CA ILE A 476 3.10 -33.42 16.18
C ILE A 476 4.18 -33.88 17.17
N ASN A 477 5.45 -34.01 16.74
CA ASN A 477 6.57 -34.51 17.55
C ASN A 477 7.54 -33.36 17.88
N ILE A 478 7.21 -32.64 18.93
CA ILE A 478 7.85 -31.39 19.35
C ILE A 478 9.22 -31.68 19.98
N ASP A 479 10.22 -30.87 19.65
CA ASP A 479 11.52 -30.88 20.30
C ASP A 479 11.44 -30.21 21.68
N PRO A 480 11.91 -30.83 22.78
CA PRO A 480 11.84 -30.23 24.12
C PRO A 480 12.64 -28.93 24.28
N ASN A 481 13.61 -28.63 23.41
CA ASN A 481 14.32 -27.34 23.43
C ASN A 481 13.45 -26.19 22.89
N LEU A 482 12.39 -26.50 22.13
CA LEU A 482 11.35 -25.54 21.70
C LEU A 482 10.32 -25.27 22.81
N MET A 483 10.63 -25.63 24.07
CA MET A 483 9.90 -25.17 25.24
C MET A 483 10.60 -23.96 25.88
N ARG A 484 9.88 -22.85 25.97
CA ARG A 484 10.32 -21.63 26.67
C ARG A 484 9.98 -21.75 28.16
N GLY A 485 10.89 -21.38 29.07
CA GLY A 485 10.51 -21.06 30.47
C GLY A 485 10.95 -21.96 31.63
N THR A 486 11.77 -23.03 31.47
CA THR A 486 12.34 -23.76 32.64
C THR A 486 13.83 -24.13 32.58
N ASN A 487 14.46 -24.00 33.75
CA ASN A 487 15.67 -24.75 34.10
C ASN A 487 15.29 -26.20 34.45
N HIS A 488 15.57 -27.13 33.53
CA HIS A 488 15.40 -28.59 33.66
C HIS A 488 13.95 -29.12 33.72
N ILE A 489 13.57 -29.84 32.67
CA ILE A 489 12.36 -30.67 32.61
C ILE A 489 12.78 -32.13 32.78
N ASP A 490 12.07 -32.86 33.66
CA ASP A 490 12.17 -34.31 33.75
C ASP A 490 11.47 -34.96 32.53
N LEU A 491 12.26 -35.34 31.54
CA LEU A 491 11.83 -35.98 30.29
C LEU A 491 11.92 -37.52 30.36
N GLN A 492 11.42 -38.12 31.45
CA GLN A 492 11.27 -39.58 31.51
C GLN A 492 10.26 -40.08 30.44
N GLU A 493 10.68 -41.05 29.64
CA GLU A 493 9.84 -41.70 28.62
C GLU A 493 8.53 -42.25 29.21
N GLY A 494 7.40 -41.90 28.59
CA GLY A 494 6.05 -42.24 29.05
C GLY A 494 5.45 -41.26 30.06
N LYS A 495 6.19 -40.24 30.53
CA LYS A 495 5.63 -39.13 31.32
C LYS A 495 4.66 -38.29 30.48
N ILE A 496 3.67 -37.69 31.13
CA ILE A 496 2.60 -36.91 30.48
C ILE A 496 2.51 -35.55 31.19
N PHE A 497 2.47 -34.47 30.40
CA PHE A 497 2.20 -33.11 30.84
C PHE A 497 0.82 -32.66 30.34
N SER A 498 0.12 -31.80 31.09
CA SER A 498 -1.13 -31.19 30.62
C SER A 498 -0.87 -29.84 29.97
N ILE A 499 -1.55 -29.55 28.85
CA ILE A 499 -1.55 -28.23 28.21
C ILE A 499 -2.68 -27.39 28.82
N LYS A 500 -2.45 -26.08 28.99
CA LYS A 500 -3.45 -25.09 29.41
C LYS A 500 -3.32 -23.85 28.52
N VAL A 501 -4.47 -23.28 28.13
CA VAL A 501 -4.57 -22.01 27.39
C VAL A 501 -4.82 -20.89 28.41
N HIS A 502 -4.07 -19.80 28.31
CA HIS A 502 -4.13 -18.70 29.29
C HIS A 502 -4.28 -17.29 28.70
N GLY A 503 -4.21 -17.12 27.38
CA GLY A 503 -4.46 -15.83 26.74
C GLY A 503 -5.94 -15.43 26.78
N HIS A 504 -6.24 -14.13 26.64
CA HIS A 504 -7.61 -13.61 26.71
C HIS A 504 -8.29 -13.43 25.34
N GLY A 505 -7.51 -13.20 24.28
CA GLY A 505 -7.98 -13.11 22.90
C GLY A 505 -8.27 -14.46 22.25
N ASN A 506 -8.59 -14.43 20.96
CA ASN A 506 -8.86 -15.63 20.17
C ASN A 506 -7.61 -16.48 19.91
N MET A 507 -6.39 -15.97 20.14
CA MET A 507 -5.13 -16.70 19.98
C MET A 507 -4.21 -16.44 21.16
N GLY A 508 -3.48 -17.46 21.60
CA GLY A 508 -2.57 -17.39 22.74
C GLY A 508 -1.62 -18.58 22.81
N ALA A 509 -0.74 -18.61 23.80
CA ALA A 509 0.27 -19.64 23.95
C ALA A 509 -0.27 -20.91 24.64
N LEU A 510 0.40 -22.03 24.34
CA LEU A 510 0.13 -23.33 24.93
C LEU A 510 1.08 -23.57 26.11
N SER A 511 0.65 -23.18 27.31
CA SER A 511 1.40 -23.41 28.55
C SER A 511 1.36 -24.88 28.95
N ILE A 512 2.51 -25.44 29.36
CA ILE A 512 2.70 -26.85 29.71
C ILE A 512 2.85 -26.98 31.23
N TYR A 513 2.24 -28.02 31.80
CA TYR A 513 2.18 -28.23 33.25
C TYR A 513 2.50 -29.66 33.67
N ASP A 514 3.27 -29.80 34.76
CA ASP A 514 3.38 -31.02 35.57
C ASP A 514 2.44 -30.87 36.77
N GLY A 515 1.20 -31.33 36.61
CA GLY A 515 0.09 -31.07 37.53
C GLY A 515 -0.28 -29.57 37.60
N ASP A 516 0.05 -28.94 38.73
CA ASP A 516 -0.19 -27.52 38.97
C ASP A 516 1.04 -26.63 38.73
N ILE A 517 2.21 -27.22 38.48
CA ILE A 517 3.46 -26.47 38.22
C ILE A 517 3.57 -26.18 36.71
N LYS A 518 3.63 -24.89 36.33
CA LYS A 518 3.93 -24.47 34.95
C LYS A 518 5.40 -24.81 34.65
N LEU A 519 5.64 -25.56 33.58
CA LEU A 519 6.97 -25.90 33.06
C LEU A 519 7.45 -24.98 31.93
N GLY A 520 6.57 -24.13 31.39
CA GLY A 520 6.88 -23.30 30.24
C GLY A 520 5.76 -23.26 29.21
N GLU A 521 6.09 -22.86 27.98
CA GLU A 521 5.22 -22.86 26.80
C GLU A 521 5.87 -23.52 25.59
N LEU A 522 5.05 -23.92 24.62
CA LEU A 522 5.51 -24.29 23.28
C LEU A 522 5.94 -23.06 22.45
N SER A 523 6.90 -23.26 21.54
CA SER A 523 7.34 -22.22 20.61
C SER A 523 6.20 -21.66 19.75
N ILE A 524 6.08 -20.35 19.83
CA ILE A 524 5.23 -19.48 19.00
C ILE A 524 6.02 -18.84 17.84
N GLU A 525 7.35 -19.01 17.87
CA GLU A 525 8.32 -18.54 16.89
C GLU A 525 8.61 -19.62 15.84
N SER A 526 8.80 -19.21 14.59
CA SER A 526 9.25 -20.06 13.49
C SER A 526 10.30 -19.40 12.60
N GLY A 527 11.06 -20.21 11.86
CA GLY A 527 12.08 -19.75 10.94
C GLY A 527 12.37 -20.75 9.81
N PHE A 528 12.35 -20.28 8.57
CA PHE A 528 12.57 -21.08 7.37
C PHE A 528 13.24 -20.28 6.26
N PHE A 529 13.80 -20.97 5.26
CA PHE A 529 14.32 -20.35 4.04
C PHE A 529 13.34 -20.53 2.88
N LYS A 530 13.23 -19.51 2.04
CA LYS A 530 12.45 -19.43 0.81
C LYS A 530 13.37 -19.21 -0.37
N GLN A 531 13.12 -19.89 -1.48
CA GLN A 531 13.81 -19.69 -2.77
C GLN A 531 12.83 -19.90 -3.93
N VAL A 532 12.74 -18.94 -4.86
CA VAL A 532 11.97 -19.10 -6.11
C VAL A 532 12.78 -20.01 -7.06
N GLU A 533 12.15 -20.98 -7.72
CA GLU A 533 12.88 -22.06 -8.43
C GLU A 533 13.81 -21.57 -9.56
N ASP A 534 13.51 -20.42 -10.17
CA ASP A 534 14.33 -19.79 -11.23
C ASP A 534 15.29 -18.69 -10.70
N GLN A 535 15.36 -18.45 -9.39
CA GLN A 535 16.24 -17.45 -8.77
C GLN A 535 17.35 -18.09 -7.93
N THR A 536 18.54 -17.50 -7.96
CA THR A 536 19.67 -17.89 -7.09
C THR A 536 19.56 -17.30 -5.68
N LYS A 537 18.63 -16.36 -5.48
CA LYS A 537 18.41 -15.64 -4.23
C LYS A 537 17.66 -16.50 -3.21
N GLU A 538 18.19 -16.53 -1.98
CA GLU A 538 17.62 -17.23 -0.83
C GLU A 538 17.22 -16.21 0.24
N THR A 539 16.00 -16.30 0.76
CA THR A 539 15.49 -15.40 1.80
C THR A 539 15.21 -16.20 3.07
N PHE A 540 15.81 -15.82 4.19
CA PHE A 540 15.39 -16.33 5.50
C PHE A 540 14.17 -15.54 5.97
N VAL A 541 13.12 -16.25 6.39
CA VAL A 541 11.89 -15.69 6.97
C VAL A 541 11.84 -16.12 8.43
N PHE A 542 11.63 -15.16 9.33
CA PHE A 542 11.36 -15.38 10.75
C PHE A 542 9.99 -14.81 11.08
N GLU A 543 9.17 -15.58 11.81
CA GLU A 543 7.81 -15.21 12.17
C GLU A 543 7.56 -15.52 13.66
N ASP A 544 6.80 -14.66 14.35
CA ASP A 544 6.21 -14.96 15.66
C ASP A 544 4.73 -14.55 15.59
N ILE A 545 3.87 -15.57 15.61
CA ILE A 545 2.44 -15.41 15.36
C ILE A 545 1.67 -14.69 16.48
N LEU A 546 2.17 -14.68 17.72
CA LEU A 546 1.45 -14.01 18.82
C LEU A 546 1.88 -12.55 18.98
N HIS A 547 3.14 -12.23 18.65
CA HIS A 547 3.59 -10.84 18.46
C HIS A 547 3.12 -10.25 17.12
N ASN A 548 2.52 -11.06 16.24
CA ASN A 548 2.18 -10.73 14.84
C ASN A 548 3.40 -10.22 14.03
N LEU A 549 4.58 -10.77 14.34
CA LEU A 549 5.85 -10.42 13.74
C LEU A 549 6.12 -11.27 12.49
N ASN A 550 6.57 -10.62 11.41
CA ASN A 550 7.12 -11.27 10.22
C ASN A 550 8.31 -10.43 9.75
N THR A 551 9.47 -11.05 9.49
CA THR A 551 10.66 -10.33 9.01
C THR A 551 11.50 -11.23 8.11
N GLN A 552 12.11 -10.63 7.09
CA GLN A 552 12.78 -11.33 6.01
C GLN A 552 14.21 -10.79 5.82
N TYR A 553 15.18 -11.70 5.67
CA TYR A 553 16.60 -11.40 5.54
C TYR A 553 17.16 -12.04 4.27
N GLU A 554 17.58 -11.21 3.32
CA GLU A 554 18.17 -11.66 2.05
C GLU A 554 19.55 -12.29 2.27
N GLY A 555 19.79 -13.47 1.71
CA GLY A 555 21.03 -14.22 1.92
C GLY A 555 21.22 -14.73 3.36
N GLY A 556 20.14 -14.81 4.16
CA GLY A 556 20.18 -15.31 5.54
C GLY A 556 20.64 -14.29 6.58
N ALA A 557 20.17 -14.45 7.82
CA ALA A 557 20.48 -13.57 8.94
C ALA A 557 21.74 -14.00 9.73
N TYR A 558 22.22 -13.11 10.60
CA TYR A 558 23.15 -13.44 11.67
C TYR A 558 22.45 -13.36 13.02
N MET A 559 23.04 -13.94 14.07
CA MET A 559 22.46 -13.95 15.41
C MET A 559 23.53 -13.82 16.51
N ALA A 560 23.34 -12.86 17.41
CA ALA A 560 24.10 -12.69 18.63
C ALA A 560 23.48 -13.48 19.80
N VAL A 561 24.31 -13.84 20.79
CA VAL A 561 23.85 -14.31 22.11
C VAL A 561 24.47 -13.42 23.20
N THR A 562 23.66 -12.78 24.03
CA THR A 562 24.10 -11.99 25.20
C THR A 562 23.69 -12.68 26.51
N LYS A 563 24.19 -12.15 27.63
CA LYS A 563 23.93 -12.67 28.98
C LYS A 563 23.83 -11.53 29.98
N GLU A 564 22.63 -11.34 30.52
CA GLU A 564 22.24 -10.22 31.39
C GLU A 564 21.59 -10.80 32.65
N ASP A 565 22.08 -10.41 33.84
CA ASP A 565 21.61 -10.90 35.15
C ASP A 565 21.29 -12.42 35.17
N VAL A 566 22.28 -13.20 34.74
CA VAL A 566 22.32 -14.67 34.53
C VAL A 566 21.39 -15.26 33.46
N HIS A 567 20.51 -14.48 32.84
CA HIS A 567 19.65 -14.92 31.73
C HIS A 567 20.38 -14.79 30.40
N TYR A 568 20.10 -15.70 29.45
CA TYR A 568 20.62 -15.60 28.08
C TYR A 568 19.56 -15.02 27.16
N LYS A 569 19.98 -14.18 26.22
CA LYS A 569 19.15 -13.54 25.21
C LYS A 569 19.77 -13.78 23.84
N ALA A 570 18.98 -14.17 22.84
CA ALA A 570 19.41 -14.18 21.45
C ALA A 570 18.86 -12.95 20.73
N SER A 571 19.58 -12.47 19.72
CA SER A 571 19.16 -11.33 18.90
C SER A 571 19.55 -11.57 17.45
N LEU A 572 18.61 -11.47 16.51
CA LEU A 572 18.94 -11.41 15.09
C LEU A 572 19.62 -10.07 14.80
N ILE A 573 20.71 -10.10 14.03
CA ILE A 573 21.50 -8.92 13.65
C ILE A 573 21.68 -8.90 12.13
N ASP A 574 21.62 -7.70 11.56
CA ASP A 574 21.70 -7.44 10.11
C ASP A 574 23.09 -7.72 9.50
N GLY A 575 24.13 -7.80 10.33
CA GLY A 575 25.51 -8.00 9.90
C GLY A 575 26.33 -6.70 9.83
N ARG A 576 25.80 -5.56 10.27
CA ARG A 576 26.53 -4.28 10.20
C ARG A 576 27.82 -4.30 11.02
N THR A 577 28.81 -3.54 10.56
CA THR A 577 29.97 -3.15 11.36
C THR A 577 29.48 -2.26 12.49
N VAL A 578 29.93 -2.52 13.70
CA VAL A 578 29.39 -1.88 14.90
C VAL A 578 30.34 -0.81 15.41
N GLU A 579 29.89 0.43 15.43
CA GLU A 579 30.69 1.63 15.74
C GLU A 579 30.03 2.40 16.91
N ARG A 580 30.30 3.71 17.04
CA ARG A 580 29.72 4.61 18.05
C ARG A 580 28.85 5.66 17.38
N ASP A 581 27.98 6.32 18.14
CA ASP A 581 27.08 7.35 17.64
C ASP A 581 26.96 8.53 18.63
N GLU A 582 25.97 9.40 18.40
CA GLU A 582 25.64 10.53 19.28
C GLU A 582 24.88 10.14 20.57
N TYR A 583 24.34 8.92 20.64
CA TYR A 583 23.59 8.42 21.79
C TYR A 583 24.48 7.70 22.81
N PHE A 584 25.58 7.08 22.36
CA PHE A 584 26.47 6.23 23.16
C PHE A 584 27.96 6.31 22.77
N ASP A 585 28.80 6.66 23.75
CA ASP A 585 30.27 6.70 23.68
C ASP A 585 30.96 5.32 23.43
N GLU A 586 30.24 4.23 23.16
CA GLU A 586 30.81 2.88 23.03
C GLU A 586 30.16 2.02 21.95
N THR A 587 30.91 1.00 21.50
CA THR A 587 30.52 0.11 20.40
C THR A 587 29.33 -0.77 20.79
N HIS A 588 28.17 -0.51 20.17
CA HIS A 588 26.90 -1.12 20.57
C HIS A 588 25.94 -1.36 19.39
N LEU A 589 25.04 -2.32 19.57
CA LEU A 589 23.85 -2.50 18.73
C LEU A 589 22.62 -1.93 19.46
N HIS A 590 21.73 -1.25 18.74
CA HIS A 590 20.50 -0.67 19.27
C HIS A 590 19.48 -1.78 19.58
N GLU A 591 19.13 -2.00 20.85
CA GLU A 591 18.22 -3.08 21.28
C GLU A 591 16.87 -3.05 20.54
N ASN A 592 16.34 -1.84 20.33
CA ASN A 592 15.09 -1.54 19.62
C ASN A 592 15.12 -1.83 18.11
N GLU A 593 16.29 -2.03 17.50
CA GLU A 593 16.41 -2.42 16.09
C GLU A 593 16.56 -3.94 15.90
N LEU A 594 16.70 -4.70 17.00
CA LEU A 594 16.96 -6.14 16.94
C LEU A 594 15.69 -6.95 17.26
N LEU A 595 15.52 -8.07 16.57
CA LEU A 595 14.50 -9.06 16.92
C LEU A 595 15.10 -10.08 17.88
N HIS A 596 14.34 -10.47 18.91
CA HIS A 596 14.81 -11.31 20.01
C HIS A 596 14.16 -12.70 20.01
N PRO A 597 14.65 -13.65 19.18
CA PRO A 597 14.19 -15.03 19.21
C PRO A 597 14.60 -15.74 20.51
N SER A 598 13.91 -16.83 20.82
CA SER A 598 14.23 -17.73 21.92
C SER A 598 15.60 -18.38 21.77
N VAL A 599 16.37 -18.44 22.85
CA VAL A 599 17.61 -19.24 22.91
C VAL A 599 17.36 -20.75 22.75
N GLY A 600 16.10 -21.21 22.85
CA GLY A 600 15.70 -22.61 22.69
C GLY A 600 15.93 -23.20 21.29
N HIS A 601 16.09 -22.37 20.25
CA HIS A 601 16.52 -22.84 18.92
C HIS A 601 17.99 -23.32 18.89
N ILE A 602 18.76 -23.07 19.97
CA ILE A 602 20.18 -23.42 20.12
C ILE A 602 20.33 -24.65 21.04
N GLN A 603 21.02 -25.67 20.56
CA GLN A 603 21.19 -26.98 21.21
C GLN A 603 22.63 -27.20 21.72
N LYS A 604 23.28 -26.14 22.23
CA LYS A 604 24.68 -26.09 22.63
C LYS A 604 24.89 -25.24 23.89
N ASP A 605 26.07 -25.34 24.47
CA ASP A 605 26.51 -24.50 25.59
C ASP A 605 26.57 -23.02 25.20
N LEU A 606 25.65 -22.23 25.73
CA LEU A 606 25.48 -20.81 25.41
C LEU A 606 26.64 -19.94 25.90
N ASP A 607 27.34 -20.30 26.98
CA ASP A 607 28.52 -19.56 27.45
C ASP A 607 29.66 -19.56 26.41
N SER A 608 29.74 -20.60 25.55
CA SER A 608 30.69 -20.66 24.43
C SER A 608 30.33 -19.76 23.24
N LEU A 609 29.06 -19.31 23.15
CA LEU A 609 28.49 -18.60 22.02
C LEU A 609 28.26 -17.09 22.29
N LEU A 610 28.70 -16.59 23.45
CA LEU A 610 28.48 -15.20 23.84
C LEU A 610 29.17 -14.19 22.90
N LEU A 611 28.46 -13.10 22.61
CA LEU A 611 28.91 -11.92 21.88
C LEU A 611 30.19 -11.32 22.50
N ARG A 612 31.11 -10.83 21.68
CA ARG A 612 32.42 -10.32 22.11
C ARG A 612 32.69 -8.91 21.59
N GLY A 613 33.28 -8.06 22.44
CA GLY A 613 33.76 -6.72 22.08
C GLY A 613 32.68 -5.65 21.88
N THR A 614 31.41 -6.06 21.77
CA THR A 614 30.24 -5.23 21.45
C THR A 614 29.17 -5.42 22.52
N LYS A 615 28.41 -4.37 22.83
CA LYS A 615 27.20 -4.44 23.66
C LYS A 615 25.93 -4.42 22.82
N ILE A 616 24.81 -4.79 23.45
CA ILE A 616 23.48 -4.35 23.01
C ILE A 616 23.04 -3.29 24.03
N LEU A 617 22.58 -2.12 23.57
CA LEU A 617 22.17 -0.98 24.40
C LEU A 617 20.83 -0.44 23.89
N ASN A 618 19.99 0.09 24.77
CA ASN A 618 18.67 0.60 24.41
C ASN A 618 18.65 2.13 24.55
N HIS A 619 18.02 2.84 23.61
CA HIS A 619 17.89 4.32 23.68
C HIS A 619 17.33 4.82 25.02
N LYS A 620 16.49 4.03 25.73
CA LYS A 620 16.02 4.33 27.11
C LYS A 620 17.15 4.58 28.12
N ASP A 621 18.33 4.02 27.88
CA ASP A 621 19.52 4.11 28.74
C ASP A 621 20.39 5.34 28.37
N SER A 622 20.21 5.91 27.17
CA SER A 622 20.79 7.20 26.81
C SER A 622 19.94 8.36 27.34
N LYS A 623 20.62 9.46 27.69
CA LYS A 623 19.96 10.72 28.07
C LYS A 623 19.57 11.58 26.87
N HIS A 624 20.15 11.31 25.71
CA HIS A 624 19.93 12.08 24.49
C HIS A 624 18.64 11.64 23.79
N ALA A 625 18.23 10.38 23.96
CA ALA A 625 17.01 9.81 23.40
C ALA A 625 15.79 9.84 24.36
N GLN A 626 15.63 10.93 25.10
CA GLN A 626 14.56 11.11 26.10
C GLN A 626 13.69 12.32 25.73
N TYR A 627 12.39 12.27 26.03
CA TYR A 627 11.49 13.43 25.88
C TYR A 627 12.11 14.71 26.47
N SER A 628 12.04 15.80 25.71
CA SER A 628 12.55 17.10 26.14
C SER A 628 11.74 17.64 27.32
N ASP A 629 12.35 18.52 28.12
CA ASP A 629 11.65 19.12 29.26
C ASP A 629 10.48 20.02 28.80
N GLU A 630 10.56 20.64 27.61
CA GLU A 630 9.44 21.38 27.01
C GLU A 630 8.26 20.45 26.61
N GLN A 631 8.54 19.26 26.08
CA GLN A 631 7.51 18.25 25.80
C GLN A 631 6.82 17.79 27.09
N ARG A 632 7.60 17.56 28.16
CA ARG A 632 7.09 17.22 29.50
C ARG A 632 6.24 18.35 30.08
N GLU A 633 6.64 19.62 29.89
CA GLU A 633 5.87 20.79 30.33
C GLU A 633 4.59 21.03 29.52
N SER A 634 4.53 20.62 28.24
CA SER A 634 3.29 20.67 27.44
C SER A 634 2.14 19.84 28.03
N GLY A 635 2.49 18.84 28.84
CA GLY A 635 1.57 17.99 29.58
C GLY A 635 0.76 16.99 28.74
N LEU A 636 0.93 16.95 27.41
CA LEU A 636 0.33 15.97 26.51
C LEU A 636 1.26 14.76 26.37
N ILE A 637 0.82 13.58 26.79
CA ILE A 637 1.58 12.32 26.70
C ILE A 637 0.69 11.15 26.27
N VAL A 638 1.29 10.11 25.72
CA VAL A 638 0.66 8.80 25.55
C VAL A 638 1.30 7.78 26.50
N GLU A 639 0.47 6.90 27.06
CA GLU A 639 0.90 5.85 28.00
C GLU A 639 0.29 4.49 27.67
N LYS A 640 0.92 3.41 28.17
CA LYS A 640 0.30 2.08 28.29
C LYS A 640 -0.91 2.18 29.22
N GLY A 641 -2.09 1.96 28.66
CA GLY A 641 -3.37 1.95 29.34
C GLY A 641 -3.73 0.61 29.95
N LYS A 642 -4.98 0.18 29.77
CA LYS A 642 -5.46 -1.14 30.15
C LYS A 642 -4.81 -2.23 29.29
N LEU A 643 -4.38 -3.34 29.90
CA LEU A 643 -4.07 -4.59 29.21
C LEU A 643 -5.33 -5.08 28.45
N LEU A 644 -5.20 -5.30 27.14
CA LEU A 644 -6.29 -5.71 26.24
C LEU A 644 -6.28 -7.22 26.00
N ASP A 645 -5.13 -7.75 25.57
CA ASP A 645 -4.88 -9.18 25.38
C ASP A 645 -3.51 -9.52 25.96
N ASN A 646 -3.45 -10.41 26.96
CA ASN A 646 -2.20 -11.09 27.27
C ASN A 646 -2.14 -12.38 26.47
N LYS A 647 -0.96 -12.73 25.94
CA LYS A 647 -0.83 -13.94 25.11
C LYS A 647 -0.83 -15.23 25.95
N GLY A 648 -0.83 -15.11 27.28
CA GLY A 648 -0.82 -16.26 28.21
C GLY A 648 0.57 -16.88 28.40
N THR A 649 1.60 -16.13 28.02
CA THR A 649 3.02 -16.50 27.94
C THR A 649 3.77 -16.30 29.27
N ASP A 650 5.11 -16.45 29.23
CA ASP A 650 6.04 -16.04 30.30
C ASP A 650 6.68 -14.65 30.06
N ARG A 651 6.44 -14.05 28.88
CA ARG A 651 6.88 -12.71 28.49
C ARG A 651 5.85 -11.63 28.86
N THR A 652 6.23 -10.38 28.61
CA THR A 652 5.33 -9.21 28.64
C THR A 652 5.62 -8.23 27.48
N ASP A 653 6.48 -8.60 26.55
CA ASP A 653 6.76 -7.88 25.28
C ASP A 653 5.79 -8.27 24.15
N ASP A 654 4.93 -9.27 24.40
CA ASP A 654 3.77 -9.68 23.60
C ASP A 654 2.41 -9.21 24.17
N ASP A 655 2.39 -8.71 25.40
CA ASP A 655 1.16 -8.26 26.08
C ASP A 655 0.64 -6.96 25.48
N VAL A 656 -0.50 -7.05 24.77
CA VAL A 656 -1.07 -5.91 24.03
C VAL A 656 -1.81 -4.98 24.98
N HIS A 657 -1.34 -3.75 25.05
CA HIS A 657 -1.91 -2.69 25.89
C HIS A 657 -2.66 -1.65 25.04
N GLU A 658 -3.75 -1.14 25.59
CA GLU A 658 -4.46 0.06 25.14
C GLU A 658 -3.50 1.26 25.08
N ALA A 659 -3.58 2.08 24.03
CA ALA A 659 -2.95 3.40 24.04
C ALA A 659 -3.91 4.43 24.63
N VAL A 660 -3.40 5.25 25.55
CA VAL A 660 -4.19 6.30 26.21
C VAL A 660 -3.48 7.64 26.06
N VAL A 661 -4.15 8.61 25.45
CA VAL A 661 -3.69 10.01 25.44
C VAL A 661 -4.12 10.67 26.74
N LYS A 662 -3.18 11.31 27.43
CA LYS A 662 -3.47 12.19 28.57
C LYS A 662 -3.04 13.63 28.30
N GLN A 663 -3.77 14.56 28.89
CA GLN A 663 -3.29 15.93 29.10
C GLN A 663 -3.40 16.29 30.58
N GLY A 664 -2.30 16.63 31.24
CA GLY A 664 -2.28 17.04 32.66
C GLY A 664 -2.83 16.00 33.65
N GLY A 665 -2.94 14.73 33.23
CA GLY A 665 -3.54 13.64 34.00
C GLY A 665 -4.96 13.25 33.58
N GLU A 666 -5.68 14.09 32.85
CA GLU A 666 -6.99 13.76 32.26
C GLU A 666 -6.81 12.85 31.04
N ARG A 667 -7.58 11.75 30.94
CA ARG A 667 -7.62 10.88 29.75
C ARG A 667 -8.44 11.57 28.64
N LEU A 668 -7.78 11.98 27.55
CA LEU A 668 -8.43 12.62 26.41
C LEU A 668 -8.99 11.60 25.40
N TYR A 669 -8.28 10.49 25.20
CA TYR A 669 -8.69 9.43 24.29
C TYR A 669 -8.09 8.07 24.66
N GLU A 670 -8.82 7.01 24.34
CA GLU A 670 -8.47 5.60 24.57
C GLU A 670 -8.61 4.90 23.21
N PHE A 671 -7.51 4.39 22.64
CA PHE A 671 -7.49 3.86 21.27
C PHE A 671 -8.06 2.43 21.22
N LYS A 672 -9.05 2.21 20.34
CA LYS A 672 -9.57 0.87 19.97
C LYS A 672 -9.10 0.51 18.56
N ASN A 673 -8.48 -0.66 18.43
CA ASN A 673 -7.82 -1.12 17.20
C ASN A 673 -8.78 -2.00 16.36
N MET A 674 -9.79 -1.35 15.77
CA MET A 674 -10.88 -2.04 15.06
C MET A 674 -10.63 -2.15 13.56
N GLY A 675 -10.60 -3.39 13.04
CA GLY A 675 -10.58 -3.72 11.62
C GLY A 675 -11.90 -4.29 11.10
N PHE A 676 -12.22 -4.00 9.84
CA PHE A 676 -13.48 -4.38 9.19
C PHE A 676 -13.24 -4.94 7.78
N TYR A 677 -13.66 -6.18 7.55
CA TYR A 677 -13.36 -6.92 6.31
C TYR A 677 -14.58 -7.64 5.77
N ILE A 678 -14.67 -7.80 4.45
CA ILE A 678 -15.70 -8.60 3.79
C ILE A 678 -15.10 -9.55 2.74
N SER A 679 -15.55 -10.82 2.73
CA SER A 679 -15.13 -11.82 1.74
C SER A 679 -15.80 -11.58 0.37
N GLU A 680 -15.27 -12.19 -0.70
CA GLU A 680 -15.96 -12.27 -2.00
C GLU A 680 -17.34 -12.92 -1.92
N GLU A 681 -17.57 -13.80 -0.94
CA GLU A 681 -18.87 -14.43 -0.68
C GLU A 681 -19.82 -13.60 0.20
N GLY A 682 -19.38 -12.42 0.68
CA GLY A 682 -20.19 -11.51 1.49
C GLY A 682 -20.14 -11.74 3.01
N ASP A 683 -19.21 -12.54 3.53
CA ASP A 683 -19.00 -12.68 4.98
C ASP A 683 -18.37 -11.41 5.55
N LEU A 684 -19.13 -10.66 6.36
CA LEU A 684 -18.61 -9.51 7.11
C LEU A 684 -17.92 -9.98 8.40
N PHE A 685 -16.73 -9.43 8.65
CA PHE A 685 -15.96 -9.63 9.87
C PHE A 685 -15.73 -8.30 10.59
N ILE A 686 -15.79 -8.36 11.92
CA ILE A 686 -15.36 -7.30 12.84
C ILE A 686 -14.20 -7.88 13.65
N HIS A 687 -13.09 -7.16 13.75
CA HIS A 687 -11.91 -7.61 14.48
C HIS A 687 -11.39 -6.49 15.38
N ASP A 688 -11.36 -6.70 16.70
CA ASP A 688 -10.48 -5.89 17.54
C ASP A 688 -9.11 -6.56 17.54
N HIS A 689 -8.14 -5.95 16.88
CA HIS A 689 -6.77 -6.49 16.78
C HIS A 689 -5.99 -6.28 18.10
N GLY A 690 -6.39 -5.33 18.94
CA GLY A 690 -5.76 -5.03 20.22
C GLY A 690 -6.17 -6.02 21.32
N ALA A 691 -7.47 -6.33 21.38
CA ALA A 691 -8.01 -7.42 22.18
C ALA A 691 -7.89 -8.80 21.50
N ASN A 692 -7.47 -8.85 20.22
CA ASN A 692 -7.33 -10.06 19.42
C ASN A 692 -8.65 -10.87 19.33
N VAL A 693 -9.79 -10.20 19.14
CA VAL A 693 -11.13 -10.81 19.08
C VAL A 693 -11.80 -10.54 17.73
N ARG A 694 -11.92 -11.59 16.91
CA ARG A 694 -12.59 -11.60 15.59
C ARG A 694 -13.99 -12.22 15.69
N PHE A 695 -14.99 -11.50 15.20
CA PHE A 695 -16.37 -11.97 15.00
C PHE A 695 -16.66 -12.10 13.50
N GLN A 696 -17.06 -13.28 13.04
CA GLN A 696 -17.69 -13.46 11.72
C GLN A 696 -19.19 -13.27 11.86
N LEU A 697 -19.82 -12.43 11.04
CA LEU A 697 -21.27 -12.25 11.08
C LEU A 697 -21.97 -13.27 10.17
N PRO A 698 -23.22 -13.70 10.48
CA PRO A 698 -23.98 -14.58 9.59
C PRO A 698 -24.18 -13.95 8.21
N LYS A 699 -24.10 -14.72 7.11
CA LYS A 699 -24.26 -14.24 5.72
C LYS A 699 -25.60 -13.54 5.39
N SER A 700 -26.56 -13.52 6.32
CA SER A 700 -27.79 -12.71 6.23
C SER A 700 -27.60 -11.24 6.63
N ILE A 701 -26.45 -10.89 7.22
CA ILE A 701 -26.10 -9.53 7.65
C ILE A 701 -25.44 -8.81 6.48
N THR A 702 -26.23 -8.02 5.76
CA THR A 702 -25.86 -7.37 4.50
C THR A 702 -25.90 -5.85 4.57
N HIS A 703 -26.18 -5.30 5.75
CA HIS A 703 -26.37 -3.86 5.96
C HIS A 703 -25.73 -3.38 7.27
N LEU A 704 -25.41 -2.09 7.33
CA LEU A 704 -25.26 -1.35 8.58
C LEU A 704 -26.46 -0.41 8.75
N LYS A 705 -26.90 -0.22 9.98
CA LYS A 705 -28.03 0.63 10.35
C LYS A 705 -27.55 1.77 11.23
N LEU A 706 -27.99 3.00 10.92
CA LEU A 706 -27.68 4.18 11.73
C LEU A 706 -28.59 4.25 12.96
N VAL A 707 -28.01 4.29 14.16
CA VAL A 707 -28.77 4.35 15.43
C VAL A 707 -28.17 5.37 16.41
N PRO A 708 -29.00 6.09 17.20
CA PRO A 708 -28.53 6.92 18.29
C PRO A 708 -28.20 6.06 19.51
N LYS A 709 -27.00 6.23 20.07
CA LYS A 709 -26.47 5.44 21.17
C LYS A 709 -25.44 6.29 21.92
N ASP A 710 -25.51 6.30 23.25
CA ASP A 710 -24.55 6.93 24.16
C ASP A 710 -24.22 8.40 23.85
N GLY A 711 -25.21 9.15 23.34
CA GLY A 711 -25.12 10.59 23.03
C GLY A 711 -24.71 10.93 21.59
N GLY A 712 -24.37 9.94 20.76
CA GLY A 712 -24.01 10.13 19.35
C GLY A 712 -24.69 9.16 18.40
N TYR A 713 -24.30 9.20 17.12
CA TYR A 713 -24.65 8.16 16.15
C TYR A 713 -23.67 6.98 16.25
N LYS A 714 -24.19 5.77 16.00
CA LYS A 714 -23.42 4.52 15.81
C LYS A 714 -23.97 3.76 14.61
N LEU A 715 -23.11 2.93 14.01
CA LEU A 715 -23.47 1.96 13.00
C LEU A 715 -23.63 0.58 13.66
N VAL A 716 -24.73 -0.12 13.39
CA VAL A 716 -24.95 -1.48 13.89
C VAL A 716 -25.20 -2.45 12.72
N PRO A 717 -24.52 -3.61 12.66
CA PRO A 717 -24.78 -4.61 11.61
C PRO A 717 -26.22 -5.13 11.65
N ALA A 718 -26.84 -5.27 10.48
CA ALA A 718 -28.24 -5.62 10.32
C ALA A 718 -28.52 -6.45 9.05
N ASP A 719 -29.69 -7.08 9.00
CA ASP A 719 -30.24 -7.66 7.77
C ASP A 719 -30.83 -6.60 6.82
N GLU A 720 -31.27 -7.04 5.64
CA GLU A 720 -31.99 -6.23 4.62
C GLU A 720 -33.24 -5.49 5.15
N ARG A 721 -33.72 -5.83 6.35
CA ARG A 721 -34.96 -5.31 6.97
C ARG A 721 -34.67 -4.40 8.17
N GLY A 722 -33.39 -4.18 8.49
CA GLY A 722 -32.96 -3.38 9.63
C GLY A 722 -33.10 -4.08 10.99
N ASN A 723 -33.21 -5.42 11.01
CA ASN A 723 -33.08 -6.20 12.24
C ASN A 723 -31.61 -6.27 12.65
N GLU A 724 -31.30 -5.79 13.85
CA GLU A 724 -29.92 -5.75 14.35
C GLU A 724 -29.38 -7.15 14.63
N CYS A 725 -28.13 -7.37 14.20
CA CYS A 725 -27.34 -8.52 14.61
C CYS A 725 -27.15 -8.54 16.14
N LYS A 726 -27.08 -9.76 16.70
CA LYS A 726 -26.85 -10.00 18.13
C LYS A 726 -25.85 -11.13 18.38
N TYR A 727 -25.60 -11.96 17.38
CA TYR A 727 -24.81 -13.19 17.48
C TYR A 727 -23.91 -13.32 16.26
N ASP A 728 -22.71 -13.85 16.46
CA ASP A 728 -21.80 -14.23 15.38
C ASP A 728 -22.33 -15.46 14.60
N ALA A 729 -21.61 -15.87 13.55
CA ALA A 729 -21.93 -17.03 12.73
C ALA A 729 -21.86 -18.38 13.49
N ARG A 730 -21.31 -18.40 14.71
CA ARG A 730 -21.23 -19.57 15.60
C ARG A 730 -22.33 -19.57 16.67
N GLY A 731 -23.05 -18.47 16.84
CA GLY A 731 -24.10 -18.28 17.85
C GLY A 731 -23.65 -17.59 19.15
N ASN A 732 -22.40 -17.11 19.23
CA ASN A 732 -21.90 -16.36 20.38
C ASN A 732 -22.47 -14.93 20.39
N ALA A 733 -22.85 -14.42 21.55
CA ALA A 733 -23.36 -13.05 21.66
C ALA A 733 -22.24 -12.02 21.39
N ILE A 734 -22.52 -11.03 20.54
CA ILE A 734 -21.56 -9.95 20.22
C ILE A 734 -21.72 -8.84 21.28
N PRO A 735 -20.65 -8.48 22.04
CA PRO A 735 -20.70 -7.38 22.99
C PRO A 735 -21.06 -6.03 22.35
N ASP A 736 -21.78 -5.19 23.09
CA ASP A 736 -22.25 -3.87 22.64
C ASP A 736 -21.11 -2.98 22.10
N GLU A 737 -19.89 -3.11 22.64
CA GLU A 737 -18.71 -2.34 22.23
C GLU A 737 -18.16 -2.67 20.84
N TYR A 738 -18.40 -3.87 20.31
CA TYR A 738 -18.05 -4.26 18.93
C TYR A 738 -19.27 -4.20 18.01
N LYS A 739 -20.47 -4.38 18.57
CA LYS A 739 -21.74 -4.32 17.85
C LYS A 739 -22.08 -2.88 17.40
N TYR A 740 -21.83 -1.88 18.24
CA TYR A 740 -22.14 -0.47 17.94
C TYR A 740 -20.89 0.28 17.47
N ILE A 741 -20.54 0.04 16.20
CA ILE A 741 -19.40 0.63 15.49
C ILE A 741 -19.51 2.16 15.50
N ASP A 742 -18.39 2.83 15.79
CA ASP A 742 -18.32 4.28 15.83
C ASP A 742 -18.11 4.88 14.42
N PRO A 743 -18.83 5.96 14.04
CA PRO A 743 -18.65 6.65 12.76
C PRO A 743 -17.23 7.08 12.39
N ILE A 744 -16.31 7.25 13.36
CA ILE A 744 -14.87 7.50 13.12
C ILE A 744 -14.21 6.45 12.18
N PHE A 745 -14.72 5.23 12.14
CA PHE A 745 -14.22 4.14 11.28
C PHE A 745 -14.83 4.13 9.87
N ALA A 746 -15.67 5.11 9.50
CA ALA A 746 -16.37 5.16 8.22
C ALA A 746 -15.94 6.38 7.38
N HIS A 747 -15.30 6.13 6.24
CA HIS A 747 -14.69 7.15 5.39
C HIS A 747 -15.40 7.28 4.02
N GLU A 748 -15.78 8.50 3.62
CA GLU A 748 -16.36 8.85 2.31
C GLU A 748 -15.45 8.36 1.17
N TYR A 749 -14.17 8.61 1.38
CA TYR A 749 -13.04 8.05 0.66
C TYR A 749 -11.91 7.80 1.66
N GLU A 750 -11.32 6.61 1.61
CA GLU A 750 -9.92 6.41 1.94
C GLU A 750 -9.21 6.41 0.59
N LYS A 751 -8.67 7.57 0.19
CA LYS A 751 -7.72 7.65 -0.92
C LYS A 751 -6.34 7.59 -0.28
N ARG A 752 -5.68 6.45 -0.40
CA ARG A 752 -4.21 6.52 -0.37
C ARG A 752 -3.77 7.45 -1.49
N ASP A 753 -2.70 8.19 -1.25
CA ASP A 753 -1.90 8.71 -2.35
C ASP A 753 -1.34 7.52 -3.17
N TYR A 754 -0.58 7.83 -4.22
CA TYR A 754 0.03 6.78 -5.01
C TYR A 754 1.14 6.04 -4.22
N SER A 755 1.81 6.70 -3.26
CA SER A 755 2.94 6.14 -2.51
C SER A 755 2.56 5.00 -1.56
N HIS A 756 1.27 4.91 -1.22
CA HIS A 756 0.69 4.07 -0.16
C HIS A 756 1.07 4.50 1.26
N GLU A 757 1.87 5.56 1.43
CA GLU A 757 2.32 6.07 2.73
C GLU A 757 1.44 7.21 3.26
N HIS A 758 0.68 7.92 2.42
CA HIS A 758 -0.23 8.99 2.85
C HIS A 758 -1.70 8.60 2.62
N VAL A 759 -2.58 8.95 3.56
CA VAL A 759 -4.00 8.55 3.51
C VAL A 759 -4.94 9.76 3.56
N ASN A 760 -5.38 10.22 2.38
CA ASN A 760 -6.40 11.24 2.23
C ASN A 760 -7.77 10.69 2.65
N ILE A 761 -8.26 11.14 3.79
CA ILE A 761 -9.50 10.64 4.41
C ILE A 761 -10.51 11.76 4.58
N GLY A 762 -11.68 11.58 3.95
CA GLY A 762 -12.91 12.28 4.32
C GLY A 762 -13.78 11.38 5.20
N LEU A 763 -14.23 11.83 6.36
CA LEU A 763 -15.18 11.08 7.20
C LEU A 763 -16.59 11.11 6.59
N VAL A 764 -17.35 10.02 6.68
CA VAL A 764 -18.76 10.02 6.25
C VAL A 764 -19.57 10.90 7.19
N ASN A 765 -20.12 12.00 6.66
CA ASN A 765 -21.08 12.82 7.40
C ASN A 765 -22.41 12.06 7.57
N PHE A 766 -22.68 11.55 8.77
CA PHE A 766 -23.95 10.87 9.07
C PHE A 766 -25.09 11.79 9.53
N ASP A 767 -24.82 13.06 9.90
CA ASP A 767 -25.87 14.01 10.33
C ASP A 767 -26.92 14.27 9.24
N GLN A 768 -26.59 14.03 7.96
CA GLN A 768 -27.51 14.14 6.84
C GLN A 768 -28.54 12.98 6.74
N TYR A 769 -28.39 11.93 7.54
CA TYR A 769 -29.23 10.73 7.48
C TYR A 769 -30.10 10.57 8.73
N ASN A 770 -31.37 10.21 8.52
CA ASN A 770 -32.30 9.93 9.61
C ASN A 770 -31.90 8.66 10.39
N THR A 771 -32.15 8.68 11.70
CA THR A 771 -32.11 7.48 12.55
C THR A 771 -32.90 6.33 11.92
N GLY A 772 -32.30 5.15 11.88
CA GLY A 772 -32.86 3.94 11.26
C GLY A 772 -32.50 3.74 9.79
N LYS A 773 -31.82 4.71 9.14
CA LYS A 773 -31.29 4.56 7.78
C LYS A 773 -30.43 3.29 7.66
N LEU A 774 -30.61 2.57 6.55
CA LEU A 774 -29.80 1.41 6.18
C LEU A 774 -28.77 1.78 5.10
N PHE A 775 -27.59 1.19 5.24
CA PHE A 775 -26.49 1.26 4.29
C PHE A 775 -26.10 -0.16 3.90
N ALA A 776 -26.20 -0.50 2.61
CA ALA A 776 -25.81 -1.82 2.11
C ALA A 776 -24.28 -1.95 2.10
N ILE A 777 -23.77 -3.08 2.60
CA ILE A 777 -22.33 -3.40 2.56
C ILE A 777 -22.00 -4.18 1.29
N LYS A 778 -20.81 -3.95 0.71
CA LYS A 778 -20.32 -4.73 -0.45
C LYS A 778 -18.81 -4.91 -0.40
N TYR A 779 -18.37 -6.02 -1.01
CA TYR A 779 -16.99 -6.29 -1.39
C TYR A 779 -16.42 -5.24 -2.36
N ASP A 780 -15.12 -4.99 -2.31
CA ASP A 780 -14.43 -4.11 -3.25
C ASP A 780 -13.53 -4.86 -4.26
N PRO A 781 -13.98 -5.10 -5.52
CA PRO A 781 -13.15 -5.77 -6.54
C PRO A 781 -11.92 -4.94 -6.99
N ASN A 782 -11.81 -3.68 -6.55
CA ASN A 782 -10.69 -2.79 -6.82
C ASN A 782 -9.80 -2.55 -5.59
N ASP A 783 -9.99 -3.29 -4.48
CA ASP A 783 -9.08 -3.24 -3.33
C ASP A 783 -7.64 -3.62 -3.76
N TYR A 784 -6.64 -2.94 -3.18
CA TYR A 784 -5.22 -3.19 -3.45
C TYR A 784 -4.75 -4.54 -2.90
N HIS A 785 -5.46 -5.13 -1.92
CA HIS A 785 -5.20 -6.49 -1.45
C HIS A 785 -5.47 -7.57 -2.53
N ILE A 786 -6.21 -7.26 -3.60
CA ILE A 786 -6.49 -8.20 -4.69
C ILE A 786 -5.37 -8.15 -5.73
N GLN A 787 -4.48 -9.13 -5.65
CA GLN A 787 -3.30 -9.26 -6.51
C GLN A 787 -3.71 -9.54 -7.96
N LYS A 788 -3.13 -8.79 -8.90
CA LYS A 788 -3.48 -8.78 -10.33
C LYS A 788 -2.21 -8.66 -11.16
N ASN A 789 -2.13 -9.42 -12.25
CA ASN A 789 -0.98 -9.30 -13.15
C ASN A 789 -1.01 -7.99 -13.97
N SER A 790 0.01 -7.76 -14.80
CA SER A 790 0.15 -6.59 -15.67
C SER A 790 -0.94 -6.42 -16.75
N LYS A 791 -1.90 -7.34 -16.87
CA LYS A 791 -3.12 -7.19 -17.70
C LYS A 791 -4.38 -6.87 -16.87
N GLY A 792 -4.26 -6.76 -15.55
CA GLY A 792 -5.37 -6.61 -14.62
C GLY A 792 -6.12 -7.90 -14.29
N GLU A 793 -5.60 -9.08 -14.69
CA GLU A 793 -6.21 -10.38 -14.41
C GLU A 793 -5.92 -10.77 -12.95
N ILE A 794 -6.97 -11.08 -12.17
CA ILE A 794 -6.83 -11.46 -10.75
C ILE A 794 -6.08 -12.79 -10.63
N LEU A 795 -4.98 -12.78 -9.88
CA LEU A 795 -4.17 -13.96 -9.58
C LEU A 795 -4.76 -14.72 -8.38
N ARG A 796 -4.68 -16.05 -8.40
CA ARG A 796 -5.12 -16.94 -7.31
C ARG A 796 -4.27 -18.20 -7.26
N ILE A 797 -3.99 -18.67 -6.05
CA ILE A 797 -3.36 -19.97 -5.80
C ILE A 797 -4.35 -20.85 -5.02
N ASN A 798 -4.56 -22.10 -5.43
CA ASN A 798 -5.30 -23.13 -4.67
C ASN A 798 -6.66 -22.66 -4.08
N ASP A 799 -7.60 -22.25 -4.95
CA ASP A 799 -8.97 -21.80 -4.59
C ASP A 799 -9.05 -20.57 -3.65
N GLN A 800 -7.97 -19.78 -3.54
CA GLN A 800 -7.90 -18.55 -2.73
C GLN A 800 -9.08 -17.59 -2.92
N ILE A 801 -9.77 -17.27 -1.82
CA ILE A 801 -10.80 -16.23 -1.68
C ILE A 801 -10.14 -14.94 -1.19
N TYR A 802 -10.56 -13.78 -1.70
CA TYR A 802 -10.08 -12.47 -1.23
C TYR A 802 -10.98 -11.85 -0.16
N PHE A 803 -10.35 -11.12 0.77
CA PHE A 803 -10.98 -10.28 1.79
C PHE A 803 -10.62 -8.82 1.51
N THR A 804 -11.59 -7.91 1.62
CA THR A 804 -11.43 -6.49 1.24
C THR A 804 -12.13 -5.55 2.21
N LYS A 805 -11.86 -4.24 2.09
CA LYS A 805 -12.52 -3.19 2.87
C LYS A 805 -14.01 -3.11 2.56
N VAL A 806 -14.81 -2.84 3.59
CA VAL A 806 -16.27 -2.92 3.51
C VAL A 806 -16.85 -1.66 2.87
N LYS A 807 -17.16 -1.67 1.56
CA LYS A 807 -17.79 -0.52 0.89
C LYS A 807 -19.22 -0.29 1.39
N LEU A 808 -19.55 0.97 1.66
CA LEU A 808 -20.86 1.42 2.14
C LEU A 808 -21.64 2.12 1.02
N PHE A 809 -22.89 1.70 0.84
CA PHE A 809 -23.84 2.26 -0.13
C PHE A 809 -25.12 2.72 0.57
N ASP A 810 -25.65 3.87 0.19
CA ASP A 810 -27.00 4.28 0.56
C ASP A 810 -28.01 3.30 -0.04
N ASN A 811 -28.78 2.60 0.79
CA ASN A 811 -29.70 1.55 0.34
C ASN A 811 -30.83 2.06 -0.57
N ASP A 812 -31.26 3.31 -0.39
CA ASP A 812 -32.44 3.85 -1.07
C ASP A 812 -32.09 4.50 -2.42
N THR A 813 -30.84 4.99 -2.55
CA THR A 813 -30.35 5.64 -3.79
C THR A 813 -29.33 4.80 -4.56
N GLY A 814 -28.81 3.72 -3.98
CA GLY A 814 -27.78 2.86 -4.56
C GLY A 814 -26.40 3.52 -4.72
N LYS A 815 -26.21 4.76 -4.26
CA LYS A 815 -24.94 5.50 -4.36
C LYS A 815 -23.93 5.01 -3.33
N LYS A 816 -22.65 4.88 -3.70
CA LYS A 816 -21.55 4.69 -2.74
C LYS A 816 -21.48 5.94 -1.85
N ILE A 817 -21.47 5.75 -0.53
CA ILE A 817 -21.29 6.84 0.44
C ILE A 817 -19.95 6.78 1.16
N GLY A 818 -19.26 5.63 1.13
CA GLY A 818 -17.99 5.46 1.83
C GLY A 818 -17.50 4.01 1.88
N MET A 819 -16.64 3.72 2.85
CA MET A 819 -16.21 2.40 3.26
C MET A 819 -16.01 2.39 4.79
N LEU A 820 -15.98 1.22 5.42
CA LEU A 820 -15.28 1.08 6.70
C LEU A 820 -13.78 0.97 6.44
N SER A 821 -12.98 1.57 7.32
CA SER A 821 -11.52 1.49 7.34
C SER A 821 -11.03 1.01 8.70
N ASN A 822 -9.79 0.53 8.73
CA ASN A 822 -9.10 0.07 9.94
C ASN A 822 -8.29 1.22 10.58
N ASN A 823 -8.11 2.33 9.86
CA ASN A 823 -7.39 3.51 10.34
C ASN A 823 -8.33 4.40 11.16
N PHE A 824 -7.82 4.93 12.27
CA PHE A 824 -8.59 5.75 13.21
C PHE A 824 -8.18 7.23 13.13
N HIS A 825 -9.17 8.14 13.09
CA HIS A 825 -8.97 9.59 12.99
C HIS A 825 -10.04 10.35 13.80
N ASN A 826 -9.66 11.27 14.69
CA ASN A 826 -10.61 11.99 15.55
C ASN A 826 -10.09 13.34 16.08
N PHE A 827 -11.01 14.21 16.49
CA PHE A 827 -10.73 15.48 17.16
C PHE A 827 -11.24 15.50 18.60
N LYS A 828 -10.44 16.05 19.52
CA LYS A 828 -10.88 16.49 20.86
C LYS A 828 -10.51 17.97 21.04
N GLY A 829 -11.49 18.85 20.83
CA GLY A 829 -11.28 20.29 20.86
C GLY A 829 -10.36 20.74 19.72
N LYS A 830 -9.14 21.20 20.05
CA LYS A 830 -8.10 21.55 19.07
C LYS A 830 -7.12 20.41 18.78
N ILE A 831 -7.13 19.35 19.57
CA ILE A 831 -6.17 18.25 19.46
C ILE A 831 -6.72 17.22 18.48
N PHE A 832 -5.87 16.77 17.55
CA PHE A 832 -6.18 15.73 16.58
C PHE A 832 -5.45 14.43 16.92
N PHE A 833 -6.07 13.28 16.67
CA PHE A 833 -5.51 11.96 16.92
C PHE A 833 -5.63 11.05 15.69
N SER A 834 -4.55 10.33 15.39
CA SER A 834 -4.50 9.24 14.42
C SER A 834 -3.63 8.09 14.94
N ALA A 835 -3.89 6.87 14.47
CA ALA A 835 -3.05 5.70 14.65
C ALA A 835 -3.22 4.75 13.45
N ASP A 836 -2.17 4.02 13.09
CA ASP A 836 -2.27 2.89 12.15
C ASP A 836 -2.45 1.57 12.89
N TYR A 837 -2.72 0.53 12.11
CA TYR A 837 -2.53 -0.84 12.55
C TYR A 837 -1.08 -1.33 12.40
N ASN A 838 -0.33 -0.79 11.43
CA ASN A 838 0.93 -1.38 10.96
C ASN A 838 2.21 -0.87 11.66
N TYR A 839 2.11 0.04 12.63
CA TYR A 839 3.27 0.74 13.19
C TYR A 839 3.63 0.29 14.63
N SER A 840 4.86 -0.22 14.80
CA SER A 840 5.48 -0.69 16.05
C SER A 840 4.80 -1.87 16.76
N TYR A 841 5.47 -3.04 16.75
CA TYR A 841 4.96 -4.30 17.30
C TYR A 841 5.58 -4.75 18.63
N SER A 842 6.59 -4.05 19.16
CA SER A 842 7.45 -4.54 20.26
C SER A 842 7.40 -3.70 21.55
N ASP A 843 7.55 -2.37 21.47
CA ASP A 843 7.33 -1.52 22.65
C ASP A 843 7.09 -0.03 22.29
N PHE A 844 5.82 0.38 22.30
CA PHE A 844 5.32 1.77 22.41
C PHE A 844 6.05 2.91 21.66
N LEU A 845 6.44 2.72 20.40
CA LEU A 845 6.72 3.83 19.49
C LEU A 845 5.41 4.42 18.94
N ALA A 846 4.61 5.00 19.85
CA ALA A 846 3.41 5.75 19.49
C ALA A 846 3.80 7.22 19.26
N SER A 847 4.02 7.60 18.01
CA SER A 847 4.39 8.95 17.60
C SER A 847 3.28 9.95 17.96
N VAL A 848 3.49 10.77 19.00
CA VAL A 848 2.61 11.89 19.36
C VAL A 848 3.26 13.17 18.86
N SER A 849 2.79 13.72 17.74
CA SER A 849 3.13 15.09 17.38
C SER A 849 2.20 16.07 18.13
N PRO A 850 2.72 16.86 19.10
CA PRO A 850 1.92 17.89 19.77
C PRO A 850 1.66 19.12 18.88
N GLN A 851 2.18 19.14 17.65
CA GLN A 851 2.10 20.26 16.72
C GLN A 851 1.48 19.82 15.38
N VAL A 852 0.17 20.05 15.26
CA VAL A 852 -0.58 19.95 13.99
C VAL A 852 -0.87 21.35 13.46
N GLU A 853 -0.35 21.66 12.28
CA GLU A 853 -0.78 22.81 11.50
C GLU A 853 -2.15 22.53 10.85
N ILE A 854 -3.05 23.51 10.92
CA ILE A 854 -4.41 23.40 10.38
C ILE A 854 -4.64 24.57 9.41
N GLU A 855 -4.38 24.31 8.13
CA GLU A 855 -4.67 25.23 7.04
C GLU A 855 -6.16 25.14 6.68
N ASN A 856 -6.85 26.28 6.61
CA ASN A 856 -8.24 26.34 6.12
C ASN A 856 -8.21 26.53 4.59
N MET A 857 -8.86 25.63 3.87
CA MET A 857 -8.95 25.63 2.42
C MET A 857 -10.28 26.20 1.93
N GLU A 858 -10.35 26.49 0.64
CA GLU A 858 -11.61 26.78 -0.04
C GLU A 858 -12.64 25.64 0.15
N ASN A 859 -13.92 25.92 -0.18
CA ASN A 859 -15.10 25.10 0.14
C ASN A 859 -15.38 24.80 1.64
N GLY A 860 -14.50 25.20 2.56
CA GLY A 860 -14.64 24.92 4.00
C GLY A 860 -13.98 23.61 4.44
N SER A 861 -13.08 23.07 3.61
CA SER A 861 -12.15 22.01 4.02
C SER A 861 -10.99 22.56 4.89
N ARG A 862 -10.32 21.68 5.63
CA ARG A 862 -9.10 21.93 6.40
C ARG A 862 -8.06 20.86 6.11
N LYS A 863 -6.86 21.27 5.69
CA LYS A 863 -5.65 20.44 5.60
C LYS A 863 -5.00 20.43 6.99
N ILE A 864 -5.05 19.28 7.65
CA ILE A 864 -4.35 19.01 8.90
C ILE A 864 -3.01 18.37 8.53
N THR A 865 -1.92 18.94 9.03
CA THR A 865 -0.55 18.51 8.70
C THR A 865 0.24 18.38 10.00
N PHE A 866 0.85 17.22 10.24
CA PHE A 866 1.76 17.04 11.37
C PHE A 866 3.11 17.65 11.03
N ASP A 867 3.66 18.51 11.88
CA ASP A 867 5.10 18.77 11.84
C ASP A 867 5.87 17.56 12.38
N GLN A 868 7.04 17.31 11.79
CA GLN A 868 7.87 16.16 12.08
C GLN A 868 8.16 16.09 13.57
N GLY A 869 7.87 14.93 14.14
CA GLY A 869 7.92 14.76 15.58
C GLY A 869 9.31 14.41 16.07
N SER A 870 10.04 15.39 16.62
CA SER A 870 11.05 15.13 17.67
C SER A 870 10.41 14.60 18.98
N GLY A 871 9.16 14.13 18.92
CA GLY A 871 8.39 13.43 19.94
C GLY A 871 8.32 11.91 19.70
N ASP A 872 8.96 11.40 18.64
CA ASP A 872 9.45 10.03 18.64
C ASP A 872 10.55 9.88 19.70
N LEU A 873 10.57 8.73 20.39
CA LEU A 873 11.49 8.49 21.51
C LEU A 873 12.90 8.14 21.03
N GLY A 874 13.62 9.17 20.57
CA GLY A 874 15.07 9.13 20.34
C GLY A 874 15.54 9.52 18.94
N ASP A 875 14.94 10.54 18.31
CA ASP A 875 15.26 11.00 16.95
C ASP A 875 15.32 9.85 15.92
N THR A 876 14.51 8.81 16.14
CA THR A 876 14.28 7.70 15.22
C THR A 876 13.46 8.18 14.02
N ASP A 877 14.14 8.76 13.03
CA ASP A 877 13.74 9.55 11.84
C ASP A 877 12.66 8.94 10.89
N LYS A 878 11.69 8.17 11.41
CA LYS A 878 10.76 7.27 10.67
C LYS A 878 9.39 7.09 11.39
N GLY A 879 8.84 8.14 12.01
CA GLY A 879 7.62 8.08 12.82
C GLY A 879 6.32 7.97 12.02
N TYR A 880 5.28 7.31 12.55
CA TYR A 880 4.00 7.16 11.79
C TYR A 880 3.37 8.51 11.42
N THR A 881 3.41 9.50 12.31
CA THR A 881 2.85 10.83 12.04
C THR A 881 3.57 11.60 10.95
N ASP A 882 4.82 11.24 10.60
CA ASP A 882 5.60 11.94 9.58
C ASP A 882 5.02 11.76 8.17
N TYR A 883 4.17 10.74 7.99
CA TYR A 883 3.58 10.33 6.72
C TYR A 883 2.08 10.68 6.59
N GLN A 884 1.55 11.69 7.30
CA GLN A 884 0.11 12.02 7.21
C GLN A 884 -0.24 13.48 6.87
N ARG A 885 -1.26 13.61 6.01
CA ARG A 885 -1.98 14.84 5.68
C ARG A 885 -3.48 14.51 5.63
N ILE A 886 -4.35 15.23 6.34
CA ILE A 886 -5.77 14.84 6.54
C ILE A 886 -6.72 16.00 6.19
N PHE A 887 -7.78 15.72 5.43
CA PHE A 887 -8.67 16.74 4.86
C PHE A 887 -10.10 16.65 5.42
N THR A 888 -10.44 17.52 6.37
CA THR A 888 -11.77 17.53 7.02
C THR A 888 -12.64 18.69 6.54
N ARG A 889 -13.92 18.46 6.24
CA ARG A 889 -14.89 19.53 5.91
C ARG A 889 -15.58 20.03 7.17
N GLU A 890 -15.55 21.33 7.41
CA GLU A 890 -16.35 21.93 8.47
C GLU A 890 -17.83 22.03 8.11
N LYS A 891 -18.66 22.11 9.16
CA LYS A 891 -20.10 22.30 9.05
C LYS A 891 -20.37 23.74 8.60
N GLN A 892 -20.95 23.94 7.42
CA GLN A 892 -21.49 25.26 7.06
C GLN A 892 -22.61 25.62 8.04
N THR A 893 -22.29 26.44 9.04
CA THR A 893 -23.29 27.10 9.88
C THR A 893 -23.99 28.16 9.04
N GLU A 894 -25.23 27.89 8.64
CA GLU A 894 -26.08 28.88 7.97
C GLU A 894 -26.13 30.16 8.83
N SER A 895 -25.70 31.29 8.25
CA SER A 895 -25.73 32.57 8.93
C SER A 895 -27.20 33.01 9.12
N SER A 896 -27.64 32.99 10.38
CA SER A 896 -29.04 33.21 10.74
C SER A 896 -29.52 34.60 10.31
N LYS A 897 -30.58 34.65 9.51
CA LYS A 897 -31.26 35.91 9.15
C LYS A 897 -32.05 36.44 10.35
N GLU A 898 -31.52 37.40 11.09
CA GLU A 898 -32.28 38.10 12.14
C GLU A 898 -33.28 39.11 11.55
N GLN A 899 -34.50 39.10 12.10
CA GLN A 899 -35.40 40.27 12.18
C GLN A 899 -35.94 40.37 13.62
N ALA A 900 -36.08 41.59 14.14
CA ALA A 900 -36.05 41.89 15.58
C ALA A 900 -37.40 41.83 16.35
N SER A 901 -37.38 41.69 17.69
CA SER A 901 -38.24 42.45 18.66
C SER A 901 -38.10 42.16 20.18
N VAL A 902 -37.19 42.88 20.87
CA VAL A 902 -37.36 43.64 22.16
C VAL A 902 -38.12 43.06 23.41
N ASN A 903 -37.33 42.74 24.46
CA ASN A 903 -37.46 42.97 25.93
C ASN A 903 -38.79 42.89 26.74
N LYS A 904 -38.81 42.09 27.84
CA LYS A 904 -38.75 42.55 29.27
C LYS A 904 -38.85 41.41 30.33
N THR A 905 -38.42 41.68 31.58
CA THR A 905 -38.45 40.76 32.76
C THR A 905 -38.81 41.49 34.07
N GLU A 906 -39.57 40.84 34.98
CA GLU A 906 -39.36 40.87 36.45
C GLU A 906 -40.26 39.88 37.26
N THR A 907 -39.64 39.18 38.23
CA THR A 907 -40.13 38.58 39.50
C THR A 907 -41.22 37.46 39.60
N GLU A 908 -40.77 36.32 40.17
CA GLU A 908 -41.35 35.52 41.29
C GLU A 908 -42.18 34.21 41.09
N VAL A 909 -41.69 33.16 41.77
CA VAL A 909 -42.32 31.89 42.26
C VAL A 909 -42.51 30.66 41.32
N ASP A 910 -42.11 29.50 41.88
CA ASP A 910 -42.35 28.08 41.52
C ASP A 910 -41.75 27.43 40.26
N ALA A 911 -41.56 26.11 40.39
CA ALA A 911 -40.96 25.15 39.45
C ALA A 911 -41.57 23.74 39.70
N PRO A 912 -41.32 22.68 38.91
CA PRO A 912 -40.52 22.60 37.67
C PRO A 912 -41.28 21.96 36.47
N HIS A 913 -40.76 22.09 35.24
CA HIS A 913 -40.59 21.00 34.24
C HIS A 913 -39.97 21.50 32.91
N MET A 914 -39.70 20.57 31.98
CA MET A 914 -38.96 20.76 30.73
C MET A 914 -39.70 21.59 29.66
N GLY A 915 -38.97 22.40 28.87
CA GLY A 915 -39.50 23.09 27.68
C GLY A 915 -38.41 23.84 26.88
N TYR A 916 -38.52 23.87 25.55
CA TYR A 916 -37.52 24.40 24.59
C TYR A 916 -37.65 25.92 24.29
N SER A 917 -36.53 26.53 23.87
CA SER A 917 -36.37 27.59 22.84
C SER A 917 -36.41 29.12 23.13
N ILE A 918 -35.21 29.73 23.12
CA ILE A 918 -34.71 30.94 22.40
C ILE A 918 -35.61 32.20 22.17
N THR A 919 -35.20 33.40 22.64
CA THR A 919 -34.92 34.65 21.81
C THR A 919 -34.41 35.87 22.62
N ASN A 920 -33.88 36.89 21.90
CA ASN A 920 -33.10 38.08 22.36
C ASN A 920 -34.00 39.27 22.85
N THR A 921 -33.58 40.51 23.19
CA THR A 921 -32.47 41.40 22.75
C THR A 921 -32.26 42.66 23.63
N VAL A 922 -31.00 43.03 23.92
CA VAL A 922 -30.36 44.40 23.88
C VAL A 922 -30.95 45.61 24.64
N ALA A 923 -30.08 46.32 25.38
CA ALA A 923 -29.82 47.79 25.36
C ALA A 923 -28.73 48.18 26.41
N GLN A 924 -27.95 49.28 26.36
CA GLN A 924 -27.28 50.09 25.31
C GLN A 924 -26.38 51.15 26.05
N ILE A 925 -25.88 52.21 25.37
CA ILE A 925 -25.20 53.43 25.93
C ILE A 925 -23.75 53.20 26.43
N ALA A 926 -22.71 54.00 26.17
CA ALA A 926 -22.36 55.11 25.23
C ALA A 926 -20.84 55.43 25.47
N GLU A 927 -20.03 56.23 24.75
CA GLU A 927 -20.02 57.01 23.49
C GLU A 927 -18.51 57.31 23.15
N GLY A 928 -18.06 58.03 22.10
CA GLY A 928 -18.71 58.76 20.99
C GLY A 928 -17.71 59.71 20.27
N SER A 929 -18.17 60.38 19.19
CA SER A 929 -17.54 61.53 18.46
C SER A 929 -16.22 61.27 17.66
N THR A 930 -15.88 61.86 16.49
CA THR A 930 -16.45 62.71 15.39
C THR A 930 -15.33 62.90 14.33
N ALA A 931 -15.44 63.22 13.03
CA ALA A 931 -16.46 63.32 11.95
C ALA A 931 -15.67 63.26 10.58
N SER A 932 -15.88 63.91 9.40
CA SER A 932 -16.82 64.90 8.80
C SER A 932 -16.53 65.11 7.28
N ASN A 933 -17.57 65.18 6.42
CA ASN A 933 -17.78 66.11 5.25
C ASN A 933 -16.85 66.03 3.98
N ASP A 934 -17.27 66.26 2.69
CA ASP A 934 -18.57 66.49 1.98
C ASP A 934 -18.52 66.22 0.42
N ASN A 935 -19.73 66.15 -0.20
CA ASN A 935 -20.33 66.21 -1.60
C ASN A 935 -19.59 66.89 -2.83
N ASP A 936 -19.93 66.79 -4.16
CA ASP A 936 -20.86 65.98 -5.02
C ASP A 936 -20.75 66.19 -6.60
N GLU A 937 -21.46 65.36 -7.40
CA GLU A 937 -22.18 65.54 -8.73
C GLU A 937 -21.56 65.73 -10.19
N MET A 938 -22.06 64.88 -11.14
CA MET A 938 -22.64 65.09 -12.53
C MET A 938 -21.90 65.28 -13.93
N GLN A 939 -22.19 64.33 -14.87
CA GLN A 939 -22.69 64.38 -16.31
C GLN A 939 -21.88 64.67 -17.65
N SER A 940 -22.42 64.12 -18.79
CA SER A 940 -22.25 64.41 -20.27
C SER A 940 -21.00 63.90 -21.07
N ASP A 941 -20.93 63.66 -22.42
CA ASP A 941 -21.90 63.66 -23.59
C ASP A 941 -21.40 62.86 -24.87
N GLN A 942 -21.99 63.05 -26.09
CA GLN A 942 -21.63 62.45 -27.44
C GLN A 942 -21.52 63.51 -28.60
N PRO A 943 -21.82 63.33 -29.95
CA PRO A 943 -21.94 62.18 -30.92
C PRO A 943 -21.44 62.35 -32.42
N GLN A 944 -21.27 61.22 -33.18
CA GLN A 944 -21.42 61.03 -34.68
C GLN A 944 -20.44 61.70 -35.73
N ILE A 945 -20.33 61.36 -37.05
CA ILE A 945 -20.47 60.14 -37.93
C ILE A 945 -20.05 60.39 -39.44
N LEU A 946 -19.96 59.35 -40.32
CA LEU A 946 -19.92 59.32 -41.84
C LEU A 946 -18.55 59.57 -42.58
N THR A 947 -18.23 59.11 -43.82
CA THR A 947 -19.06 58.81 -45.03
C THR A 947 -18.48 57.83 -46.12
N ARG A 948 -19.33 56.90 -46.63
CA ARG A 948 -19.55 56.35 -48.02
C ARG A 948 -18.46 56.11 -49.10
N VAL A 949 -18.64 55.00 -49.86
CA VAL A 949 -19.02 55.00 -51.31
C VAL A 949 -19.76 53.67 -51.70
N ILE A 950 -20.19 53.44 -52.96
CA ILE A 950 -21.55 52.91 -53.29
C ILE A 950 -21.68 52.26 -54.72
N ARG A 951 -22.66 51.32 -54.89
CA ARG A 951 -23.29 50.69 -56.12
C ARG A 951 -22.94 49.21 -56.47
N SER A 952 -23.73 48.41 -57.22
CA SER A 952 -25.21 48.21 -57.35
C SER A 952 -25.64 47.23 -58.49
N ALA A 953 -26.76 46.49 -58.32
CA ALA A 953 -27.73 45.95 -59.34
C ALA A 953 -27.35 44.71 -60.20
N LEU A 954 -28.26 43.81 -60.65
CA LEU A 954 -29.71 43.49 -60.38
C LEU A 954 -30.13 42.13 -61.05
N VAL A 955 -31.39 41.67 -60.83
CA VAL A 955 -32.24 40.66 -61.57
C VAL A 955 -32.62 39.37 -60.79
N GLU A 956 -33.70 38.70 -61.22
CA GLU A 956 -34.77 38.04 -60.43
C GLU A 956 -34.74 36.49 -60.31
N ASP A 957 -35.34 36.02 -59.20
CA ASP A 957 -36.11 34.79 -58.93
C ASP A 957 -35.97 33.51 -59.79
N LYS A 958 -35.65 32.40 -59.10
CA LYS A 958 -36.56 31.24 -59.02
C LYS A 958 -36.24 30.29 -57.86
N GLU A 959 -37.29 29.71 -57.28
CA GLU A 959 -37.15 28.64 -56.29
C GLU A 959 -36.59 27.36 -56.95
N GLN A 960 -35.38 26.98 -56.54
CA GLN A 960 -35.04 25.58 -56.30
C GLN A 960 -34.65 25.47 -54.82
N GLU A 961 -34.94 24.32 -54.22
CA GLU A 961 -34.60 24.05 -52.83
C GLU A 961 -33.09 24.28 -52.62
N GLN A 962 -32.73 25.12 -51.65
CA GLN A 962 -31.37 25.07 -51.11
C GLN A 962 -31.22 23.69 -50.46
N VAL A 963 -30.51 22.81 -51.17
CA VAL A 963 -29.85 21.66 -50.55
C VAL A 963 -28.87 22.27 -49.55
N VAL A 964 -29.28 22.31 -48.29
CA VAL A 964 -28.39 22.61 -47.17
C VAL A 964 -27.40 21.47 -47.12
N LEU A 965 -26.27 21.66 -47.81
CA LEU A 965 -25.09 20.85 -47.61
C LEU A 965 -24.75 20.95 -46.12
N LYS A 966 -24.58 19.82 -45.45
CA LYS A 966 -23.97 19.82 -44.14
C LYS A 966 -22.57 20.42 -44.28
N ASP A 967 -22.33 21.55 -43.62
CA ASP A 967 -21.01 22.17 -43.60
C ASP A 967 -20.01 21.40 -42.72
N THR A 968 -20.49 20.49 -41.85
CA THR A 968 -19.67 19.65 -40.95
C THR A 968 -19.90 18.14 -41.16
N ILE A 969 -18.96 17.29 -40.72
CA ILE A 969 -19.14 15.82 -40.69
C ILE A 969 -19.85 15.31 -39.43
N LEU A 970 -20.12 16.19 -38.46
CA LEU A 970 -20.70 15.87 -37.15
C LEU A 970 -22.25 15.92 -37.16
N LYS A 971 -22.88 15.12 -36.30
CA LYS A 971 -24.31 15.21 -35.97
C LYS A 971 -24.54 14.90 -34.48
N ILE A 972 -25.67 15.38 -33.94
CA ILE A 972 -26.19 14.89 -32.66
C ILE A 972 -27.11 13.70 -32.95
N GLU A 973 -26.93 12.60 -32.22
CA GLU A 973 -27.68 11.36 -32.41
C GLU A 973 -28.14 10.78 -31.07
N LYS A 974 -29.45 10.57 -30.98
CA LYS A 974 -30.14 10.06 -29.80
C LYS A 974 -29.76 8.61 -29.52
N ASN A 975 -29.39 8.32 -28.26
CA ASN A 975 -29.14 6.94 -27.85
C ASN A 975 -30.45 6.13 -27.81
N TYR A 976 -30.37 4.83 -28.10
CA TYR A 976 -31.51 3.92 -27.97
C TYR A 976 -31.88 3.67 -26.51
N ASP A 977 -30.88 3.64 -25.61
CA ASP A 977 -31.09 3.50 -24.18
C ASP A 977 -31.80 4.72 -23.59
N ARG A 978 -32.62 4.46 -22.56
CA ARG A 978 -33.53 5.42 -21.92
C ARG A 978 -33.36 5.34 -20.40
N ASP A 979 -33.23 6.49 -19.74
CA ASP A 979 -33.13 6.57 -18.28
C ASP A 979 -34.49 6.32 -17.59
N SER A 980 -34.50 6.32 -16.26
CA SER A 980 -35.71 6.15 -15.44
C SER A 980 -36.71 7.32 -15.53
N GLU A 981 -36.29 8.51 -15.98
CA GLU A 981 -37.14 9.69 -16.18
C GLU A 981 -37.69 9.79 -17.62
N GLY A 982 -37.16 8.97 -18.53
CA GLY A 982 -37.55 8.90 -19.93
C GLY A 982 -36.71 9.73 -20.89
N LYS A 983 -35.55 10.21 -20.46
CA LYS A 983 -34.54 10.85 -21.28
C LYS A 983 -33.71 9.81 -22.02
N HIS A 984 -33.18 10.20 -23.17
CA HIS A 984 -32.19 9.44 -23.93
C HIS A 984 -30.93 10.30 -24.07
N LYS A 985 -29.74 9.73 -23.79
CA LYS A 985 -28.45 10.42 -23.93
C LYS A 985 -28.26 10.95 -25.35
N ALA A 986 -27.73 12.16 -25.48
CA ALA A 986 -27.39 12.76 -26.76
C ALA A 986 -25.91 12.49 -27.09
N ASN A 987 -25.64 11.68 -28.12
CA ASN A 987 -24.28 11.42 -28.58
C ASN A 987 -23.88 12.42 -29.66
N VAL A 988 -22.61 12.76 -29.76
CA VAL A 988 -22.01 13.37 -30.94
C VAL A 988 -21.40 12.24 -31.78
N THR A 989 -21.89 12.06 -33.00
CA THR A 989 -21.44 11.02 -33.92
C THR A 989 -21.02 11.62 -35.25
N ILE A 990 -20.13 10.92 -35.95
CA ILE A 990 -19.69 11.28 -37.30
C ILE A 990 -20.56 10.59 -38.33
N ASP A 991 -20.98 11.34 -39.35
CA ASP A 991 -21.78 10.79 -40.43
C ASP A 991 -20.90 10.13 -41.50
N TYR A 992 -21.15 8.85 -41.71
CA TYR A 992 -20.48 8.00 -42.68
C TYR A 992 -20.49 8.59 -44.11
N TYR A 993 -21.60 9.21 -44.53
CA TYR A 993 -21.72 9.72 -45.89
C TYR A 993 -20.91 11.00 -46.10
N ASP A 994 -20.79 11.83 -45.07
CA ASP A 994 -20.02 13.08 -45.11
C ASP A 994 -18.50 12.79 -45.07
N VAL A 995 -18.04 11.83 -44.24
CA VAL A 995 -16.65 11.33 -44.30
C VAL A 995 -16.34 10.68 -45.65
N LYS A 996 -17.28 9.94 -46.23
CA LYS A 996 -17.08 9.40 -47.59
C LYS A 996 -16.94 10.54 -48.61
N ALA A 997 -17.75 11.59 -48.53
CA ALA A 997 -17.64 12.74 -49.41
C ALA A 997 -16.31 13.49 -49.24
N LEU A 998 -15.79 13.59 -48.02
CA LEU A 998 -14.45 14.12 -47.71
C LEU A 998 -13.35 13.26 -48.35
N TYR A 999 -13.40 11.93 -48.16
CA TYR A 999 -12.44 11.00 -48.77
C TYR A 999 -12.48 11.05 -50.30
N ASP A 1000 -13.68 11.09 -50.91
CA ASP A 1000 -13.82 11.15 -52.37
C ASP A 1000 -13.18 12.42 -52.94
N ARG A 1001 -13.27 13.57 -52.24
CA ARG A 1001 -12.66 14.87 -52.61
C ARG A 1001 -11.15 14.96 -52.39
N ALA A 1002 -10.61 14.33 -51.36
CA ALA A 1002 -9.18 14.41 -50.98
C ALA A 1002 -8.24 13.95 -52.11
N GLU A 1003 -7.01 14.48 -52.22
CA GLU A 1003 -6.03 13.99 -53.21
C GLU A 1003 -4.65 13.65 -52.60
N GLY A 1004 -3.86 12.86 -53.33
CA GLY A 1004 -2.50 12.48 -52.94
C GLY A 1004 -2.40 11.86 -51.54
N ALA A 1005 -1.66 12.52 -50.64
CA ALA A 1005 -1.43 12.08 -49.27
C ALA A 1005 -2.66 12.23 -48.36
N GLU A 1006 -3.54 13.20 -48.64
CA GLU A 1006 -4.71 13.52 -47.82
C GLU A 1006 -5.65 12.32 -47.70
N LYS A 1007 -5.87 11.58 -48.81
CA LYS A 1007 -6.67 10.34 -48.81
C LYS A 1007 -6.17 9.30 -47.81
N GLN A 1008 -4.86 9.23 -47.53
CA GLN A 1008 -4.31 8.30 -46.53
C GLN A 1008 -4.52 8.81 -45.10
N SER A 1009 -4.48 10.12 -44.86
CA SER A 1009 -4.85 10.71 -43.57
C SER A 1009 -6.34 10.51 -43.26
N VAL A 1010 -7.22 10.73 -44.25
CA VAL A 1010 -8.66 10.46 -44.11
C VAL A 1010 -8.94 8.97 -43.85
N LEU A 1011 -8.27 8.05 -44.55
CA LEU A 1011 -8.38 6.61 -44.29
C LEU A 1011 -7.90 6.23 -42.88
N LYS A 1012 -6.75 6.72 -42.42
CA LYS A 1012 -6.24 6.42 -41.07
C LYS A 1012 -7.21 6.86 -39.97
N PHE A 1013 -7.81 8.05 -40.11
CA PHE A 1013 -8.80 8.55 -39.16
C PHE A 1013 -10.10 7.75 -39.21
N TRP A 1014 -10.59 7.42 -40.41
CA TRP A 1014 -11.75 6.55 -40.60
C TRP A 1014 -11.54 5.17 -39.94
N HIS A 1015 -10.34 4.59 -40.05
CA HIS A 1015 -10.01 3.33 -39.38
C HIS A 1015 -10.02 3.45 -37.85
N LYS A 1016 -9.43 4.50 -37.25
CA LYS A 1016 -9.57 4.77 -35.80
C LYS A 1016 -11.04 4.91 -35.37
N LEU A 1017 -11.88 5.61 -36.14
CA LEU A 1017 -13.30 5.79 -35.83
C LEU A 1017 -14.15 4.54 -36.01
N ALA A 1018 -13.75 3.60 -36.87
CA ALA A 1018 -14.45 2.33 -37.02
C ALA A 1018 -14.38 1.50 -35.73
N GLU A 1019 -13.28 1.62 -34.97
CA GLU A 1019 -13.08 0.97 -33.68
C GLU A 1019 -13.90 1.64 -32.54
N SER A 1020 -14.19 2.95 -32.62
CA SER A 1020 -15.11 3.65 -31.70
C SER A 1020 -16.60 3.55 -32.10
N GLY A 1021 -16.91 2.90 -33.22
CA GLY A 1021 -18.27 2.82 -33.76
C GLY A 1021 -18.81 4.18 -34.25
N TYR A 1022 -17.95 5.05 -34.79
CA TYR A 1022 -18.27 6.41 -35.26
C TYR A 1022 -18.78 7.39 -34.19
N LYS A 1023 -18.67 7.04 -32.90
CA LYS A 1023 -18.90 7.96 -31.79
C LYS A 1023 -17.68 8.84 -31.56
N VAL A 1024 -17.92 10.14 -31.38
CA VAL A 1024 -16.90 11.16 -31.03
C VAL A 1024 -16.92 11.40 -29.52
N GLY A 1025 -18.12 11.49 -28.95
CA GLY A 1025 -18.36 11.63 -27.52
C GLY A 1025 -19.85 11.71 -27.25
N ALA A 1026 -20.23 12.05 -26.01
CA ALA A 1026 -21.61 12.35 -25.66
C ALA A 1026 -21.71 13.71 -24.95
N LEU A 1027 -22.88 14.34 -25.07
CA LEU A 1027 -23.18 15.57 -24.35
C LEU A 1027 -23.60 15.25 -22.90
N PRO A 1028 -23.30 16.13 -21.93
CA PRO A 1028 -23.73 15.96 -20.53
C PRO A 1028 -25.26 15.79 -20.42
N GLU A 1029 -25.71 14.69 -19.80
CA GLU A 1029 -27.14 14.30 -19.75
C GLU A 1029 -28.01 15.21 -18.87
N ASP A 1030 -27.40 16.02 -18.00
CA ASP A 1030 -28.05 17.02 -17.16
C ASP A 1030 -28.39 18.30 -17.93
N LYS A 1031 -27.52 18.71 -18.88
CA LYS A 1031 -27.68 19.89 -19.74
C LYS A 1031 -28.30 19.56 -21.10
N TYR A 1032 -28.07 18.37 -21.67
CA TYR A 1032 -28.43 18.00 -23.05
C TYR A 1032 -28.97 16.56 -23.17
N TYR A 1033 -30.25 16.41 -23.53
CA TYR A 1033 -30.87 15.08 -23.66
C TYR A 1033 -32.07 15.08 -24.62
N PHE A 1034 -32.49 13.91 -25.10
CA PHE A 1034 -33.73 13.78 -25.86
C PHE A 1034 -34.88 13.25 -24.98
N GLN A 1035 -36.02 13.93 -24.97
CA GLN A 1035 -37.24 13.50 -24.26
C GLN A 1035 -38.48 13.81 -25.13
N ASP A 1036 -39.44 12.89 -25.15
CA ASP A 1036 -40.73 13.01 -25.89
C ASP A 1036 -40.62 13.50 -27.36
N GLY A 1037 -39.59 13.04 -28.07
CA GLY A 1037 -39.36 13.37 -29.49
C GLY A 1037 -38.75 14.76 -29.73
N LYS A 1038 -38.14 15.35 -28.69
CA LYS A 1038 -37.46 16.65 -28.74
C LYS A 1038 -36.06 16.53 -28.16
N PHE A 1039 -35.12 17.30 -28.71
CA PHE A 1039 -33.87 17.62 -28.06
C PHE A 1039 -34.11 18.72 -27.02
N VAL A 1040 -33.69 18.51 -25.79
CA VAL A 1040 -33.87 19.42 -24.67
C VAL A 1040 -32.50 19.95 -24.24
N ILE A 1041 -32.39 21.28 -24.20
CA ILE A 1041 -31.28 22.02 -23.59
C ILE A 1041 -31.79 22.58 -22.27
N ARG A 1042 -31.12 22.26 -21.16
CA ARG A 1042 -31.49 22.71 -19.82
C ARG A 1042 -30.39 23.59 -19.25
N ASP A 1043 -30.71 24.85 -19.03
CA ASP A 1043 -29.86 25.78 -18.29
C ASP A 1043 -29.87 25.43 -16.79
N SER A 1044 -28.70 25.11 -16.22
CA SER A 1044 -28.52 24.77 -14.80
C SER A 1044 -28.78 25.97 -13.89
N ASP A 1045 -28.44 27.17 -14.34
CA ASP A 1045 -28.29 28.37 -13.53
C ASP A 1045 -29.58 29.20 -13.56
N THR A 1046 -30.25 29.23 -14.72
CA THR A 1046 -31.54 29.92 -14.90
C THR A 1046 -32.76 29.01 -14.84
N GLN A 1047 -32.56 27.68 -14.70
CA GLN A 1047 -33.59 26.63 -14.74
C GLN A 1047 -34.49 26.63 -16.00
N LYS A 1048 -34.09 27.33 -17.07
CA LYS A 1048 -34.83 27.37 -18.33
C LYS A 1048 -34.57 26.11 -19.15
N CYS A 1049 -35.63 25.51 -19.69
CA CYS A 1049 -35.52 24.42 -20.67
C CYS A 1049 -35.97 24.91 -22.05
N ILE A 1050 -35.11 24.76 -23.06
CA ILE A 1050 -35.48 24.87 -24.48
C ILE A 1050 -35.71 23.46 -25.00
N ALA A 1051 -36.87 23.22 -25.65
CA ALA A 1051 -37.18 21.93 -26.26
C ALA A 1051 -37.39 22.07 -27.77
N LEU A 1052 -36.40 21.63 -28.55
CA LEU A 1052 -36.33 21.70 -30.00
C LEU A 1052 -36.77 20.38 -30.65
N PRO A 1053 -37.36 20.38 -31.86
CA PRO A 1053 -37.61 19.15 -32.59
C PRO A 1053 -36.32 18.37 -32.87
N GLU A 1054 -36.39 17.04 -32.72
CA GLU A 1054 -35.27 16.09 -32.90
C GLU A 1054 -34.62 16.17 -34.30
N ASP A 1055 -35.33 16.71 -35.30
CA ASP A 1055 -34.88 16.89 -36.69
C ASP A 1055 -34.25 18.27 -37.00
N LYS A 1056 -34.10 19.17 -36.02
CA LYS A 1056 -33.79 20.60 -36.26
C LYS A 1056 -32.59 21.15 -35.49
N VAL A 1057 -31.68 20.27 -35.09
CA VAL A 1057 -30.47 20.58 -34.31
C VAL A 1057 -29.23 20.06 -35.05
N SER A 1058 -28.24 20.93 -35.22
CA SER A 1058 -26.97 20.65 -35.92
C SER A 1058 -25.78 21.07 -35.07
N ILE A 1059 -24.60 20.54 -35.40
CA ILE A 1059 -23.32 21.02 -34.88
C ILE A 1059 -22.65 21.88 -35.96
N LYS A 1060 -21.88 22.87 -35.55
CA LYS A 1060 -20.84 23.55 -36.35
C LYS A 1060 -19.52 23.49 -35.60
N ILE A 1061 -18.38 23.58 -36.30
CA ILE A 1061 -17.10 23.94 -35.70
C ILE A 1061 -16.88 25.45 -35.89
N MET A 1062 -16.71 26.17 -34.78
CA MET A 1062 -16.29 27.57 -34.78
C MET A 1062 -14.77 27.63 -34.55
N LYS A 1063 -14.10 28.61 -35.16
CA LYS A 1063 -12.70 28.92 -34.85
C LYS A 1063 -12.62 30.23 -34.09
N ASP A 1064 -11.99 30.24 -32.93
CA ASP A 1064 -11.63 31.44 -32.18
C ASP A 1064 -10.13 31.44 -31.87
N GLY A 1065 -9.43 32.49 -32.28
CA GLY A 1065 -7.96 32.52 -32.32
C GLY A 1065 -7.36 31.30 -33.03
N ASP A 1066 -6.50 30.56 -32.32
CA ASP A 1066 -5.87 29.31 -32.76
C ASP A 1066 -6.61 28.04 -32.26
N HIS A 1067 -7.82 28.20 -31.71
CA HIS A 1067 -8.61 27.11 -31.13
C HIS A 1067 -9.91 26.84 -31.92
N TYR A 1068 -10.46 25.65 -31.74
CA TYR A 1068 -11.69 25.19 -32.37
C TYR A 1068 -12.71 24.75 -31.32
N ASP A 1069 -13.90 25.34 -31.36
CA ASP A 1069 -15.02 25.05 -30.46
C ASP A 1069 -16.17 24.39 -31.23
N LEU A 1070 -17.00 23.62 -30.53
CA LEU A 1070 -18.23 23.05 -31.08
C LEU A 1070 -19.41 23.96 -30.75
N ALA A 1071 -20.35 24.12 -31.67
CA ALA A 1071 -21.54 24.95 -31.46
C ALA A 1071 -22.81 24.21 -31.87
N ILE A 1072 -23.79 24.15 -30.96
CA ILE A 1072 -25.14 23.65 -31.25
C ILE A 1072 -25.92 24.76 -31.94
N SER A 1073 -26.38 24.48 -33.17
CA SER A 1073 -27.12 25.40 -34.03
C SER A 1073 -28.51 24.87 -34.36
N ASN A 1074 -29.43 25.76 -34.70
CA ASN A 1074 -30.74 25.39 -35.24
C ASN A 1074 -30.70 25.20 -36.76
N LYS A 1075 -31.80 24.68 -37.32
CA LYS A 1075 -32.07 24.58 -38.78
C LYS A 1075 -32.03 25.90 -39.59
N GLU A 1076 -31.69 27.03 -38.98
CA GLU A 1076 -31.47 28.34 -39.62
C GLU A 1076 -30.01 28.81 -39.42
N SER A 1077 -29.11 27.88 -39.06
CA SER A 1077 -27.68 28.08 -38.75
C SER A 1077 -27.37 29.08 -37.62
N LYS A 1078 -28.35 29.54 -36.85
CA LYS A 1078 -28.10 30.34 -35.65
C LYS A 1078 -27.67 29.43 -34.50
N VAL A 1079 -26.55 29.78 -33.86
CA VAL A 1079 -26.05 29.13 -32.64
C VAL A 1079 -27.04 29.35 -31.49
N ILE A 1080 -27.25 28.31 -30.70
CA ILE A 1080 -28.15 28.27 -29.54
C ILE A 1080 -27.36 28.01 -28.25
N SER A 1081 -26.25 27.28 -28.35
CA SER A 1081 -25.31 27.04 -27.25
C SER A 1081 -23.93 26.65 -27.78
N SER A 1082 -22.87 26.91 -27.00
CA SER A 1082 -21.47 26.65 -27.36
C SER A 1082 -20.86 25.61 -26.42
N ILE A 1083 -20.31 24.55 -27.00
CA ILE A 1083 -19.54 23.51 -26.32
C ILE A 1083 -18.05 23.86 -26.53
N THR A 1084 -17.50 24.64 -25.61
CA THR A 1084 -16.12 25.10 -25.68
C THR A 1084 -15.12 23.97 -25.42
N LYS A 1085 -14.03 23.95 -26.19
CA LYS A 1085 -12.81 23.13 -26.01
C LYS A 1085 -13.00 21.61 -26.14
N ILE A 1086 -12.55 21.03 -27.27
CA ILE A 1086 -12.35 19.58 -27.40
C ILE A 1086 -10.98 19.19 -26.80
N ASP A 1087 -10.85 19.24 -25.47
CA ASP A 1087 -9.56 18.97 -24.81
C ASP A 1087 -9.11 17.50 -24.83
N ASN A 1088 -10.00 16.55 -25.18
CA ASN A 1088 -9.63 15.17 -25.54
C ASN A 1088 -10.81 14.38 -26.15
N LEU A 1089 -10.52 13.34 -26.95
CA LEU A 1089 -11.52 12.33 -27.33
C LEU A 1089 -11.71 11.29 -26.21
N ASN A 1090 -12.38 11.70 -25.14
CA ASN A 1090 -12.98 10.79 -24.17
C ASN A 1090 -14.52 10.90 -24.24
N TYR A 1091 -15.23 9.88 -23.77
CA TYR A 1091 -16.62 9.62 -24.17
C TYR A 1091 -17.69 10.62 -23.66
N GLU A 1092 -17.32 11.67 -22.94
CA GLU A 1092 -18.19 12.80 -22.59
C GLU A 1092 -17.48 14.14 -22.83
N LEU A 1093 -18.16 15.07 -23.52
CA LEU A 1093 -17.65 16.41 -23.84
C LEU A 1093 -17.85 17.34 -22.64
N LEU A 1094 -16.85 17.41 -21.76
CA LEU A 1094 -16.96 17.97 -20.40
C LEU A 1094 -16.29 19.35 -20.20
N SER A 1095 -16.71 20.36 -20.97
CA SER A 1095 -16.63 21.76 -20.53
C SER A 1095 -17.59 22.67 -21.31
N ASP A 1096 -18.62 23.21 -20.64
CA ASP A 1096 -19.52 24.21 -21.21
C ASP A 1096 -19.95 25.19 -20.11
N THR A 1097 -19.21 26.29 -20.00
CA THR A 1097 -19.44 27.41 -19.07
C THR A 1097 -20.43 28.45 -19.62
N SER A 1098 -21.16 28.15 -20.71
CA SER A 1098 -22.07 29.10 -21.36
C SER A 1098 -23.51 28.99 -20.85
N GLY A 1099 -24.08 30.13 -20.43
CA GLY A 1099 -25.50 30.28 -20.10
C GLY A 1099 -26.38 30.44 -21.34
N VAL A 1100 -27.66 30.07 -21.27
CA VAL A 1100 -28.50 29.96 -22.47
C VAL A 1100 -29.08 31.31 -22.91
N SER A 1101 -28.46 31.94 -23.91
CA SER A 1101 -28.97 33.18 -24.51
C SER A 1101 -30.18 32.95 -25.42
N LEU A 1102 -31.38 33.20 -24.89
CA LEU A 1102 -32.62 33.28 -25.66
C LEU A 1102 -32.86 34.66 -26.33
N GLU A 1103 -32.00 35.65 -26.04
CA GLU A 1103 -31.99 36.91 -26.79
C GLU A 1103 -31.07 36.78 -28.01
N THR A 1104 -31.54 37.28 -29.16
CA THR A 1104 -30.85 37.17 -30.44
C THR A 1104 -29.61 38.08 -30.48
N GLN A 1105 -28.44 37.50 -30.23
CA GLN A 1105 -27.16 38.16 -30.51
C GLN A 1105 -26.88 38.24 -32.02
N ASP A 1106 -27.58 39.15 -32.71
CA ASP A 1106 -27.20 39.59 -34.06
C ASP A 1106 -25.98 40.55 -33.99
N SER A 1107 -24.93 40.16 -33.26
CA SER A 1107 -23.75 41.02 -32.99
C SER A 1107 -22.42 40.31 -32.67
N THR A 1108 -22.20 39.08 -33.14
CA THR A 1108 -20.83 38.53 -33.29
C THR A 1108 -20.59 38.15 -34.74
N LEU A 1109 -19.72 38.90 -35.40
CA LEU A 1109 -19.38 38.75 -36.82
C LEU A 1109 -18.30 37.67 -37.00
N PHE A 1110 -18.63 36.43 -36.60
CA PHE A 1110 -17.86 35.26 -37.00
C PHE A 1110 -17.88 35.18 -38.53
N SER A 1111 -16.70 35.14 -39.15
CA SER A 1111 -16.57 35.19 -40.60
C SER A 1111 -16.85 33.83 -41.24
N ASP A 1112 -18.13 33.48 -41.36
CA ASP A 1112 -18.65 32.33 -42.14
C ASP A 1112 -18.19 32.45 -43.62
N GLN A 1113 -17.01 31.91 -43.94
CA GLN A 1113 -16.57 31.69 -45.34
C GLN A 1113 -15.48 30.62 -45.54
N HIS A 1114 -15.26 29.73 -44.57
CA HIS A 1114 -14.45 28.53 -44.75
C HIS A 1114 -15.34 27.28 -44.73
N ASN A 1115 -15.21 26.45 -45.76
CA ASN A 1115 -15.89 25.16 -45.87
C ASN A 1115 -15.14 24.16 -44.95
N GLU A 1116 -15.75 23.62 -43.88
CA GLU A 1116 -15.02 22.82 -42.88
C GLU A 1116 -14.30 21.61 -43.51
N TYR A 1117 -14.84 21.08 -44.62
CA TYR A 1117 -14.19 20.04 -45.42
C TYR A 1117 -12.75 20.40 -45.82
N ASN A 1118 -12.46 21.67 -46.13
CA ASN A 1118 -11.10 22.10 -46.46
C ASN A 1118 -10.21 22.11 -45.21
N VAL A 1119 -10.74 22.55 -44.06
CA VAL A 1119 -10.00 22.59 -42.78
C VAL A 1119 -9.56 21.18 -42.37
N TYR A 1120 -10.43 20.17 -42.56
CA TYR A 1120 -10.11 18.76 -42.32
C TYR A 1120 -9.05 18.18 -43.27
N LEU A 1121 -8.93 18.70 -44.50
CA LEU A 1121 -7.91 18.29 -45.48
C LEU A 1121 -6.57 18.99 -45.23
N GLU A 1122 -6.59 20.30 -44.98
CA GLU A 1122 -5.41 21.15 -44.79
C GLU A 1122 -4.64 20.82 -43.51
N ASN A 1123 -5.35 20.59 -42.39
CA ASN A 1123 -4.74 20.34 -41.07
C ASN A 1123 -4.63 18.85 -40.72
N GLY A 1124 -5.33 17.99 -41.48
CA GLY A 1124 -5.38 16.55 -41.25
C GLY A 1124 -6.20 16.15 -40.01
N LEU A 1125 -7.23 15.33 -40.24
CA LEU A 1125 -8.15 14.82 -39.20
C LEU A 1125 -7.48 14.19 -37.95
N GLY A 1126 -6.21 13.78 -38.03
CA GLY A 1126 -5.48 13.23 -36.89
C GLY A 1126 -5.03 14.28 -35.87
N GLU A 1127 -4.65 15.48 -36.29
CA GLU A 1127 -4.08 16.51 -35.38
C GLU A 1127 -5.18 17.22 -34.56
N ILE A 1128 -6.40 17.29 -35.09
CA ILE A 1128 -7.59 17.80 -34.39
C ILE A 1128 -8.00 16.89 -33.21
N PHE A 1129 -7.48 15.65 -33.13
CA PHE A 1129 -8.07 14.58 -32.32
C PHE A 1129 -7.08 13.56 -31.68
N ASN A 1130 -5.76 13.81 -31.67
CA ASN A 1130 -4.76 12.83 -31.19
C ASN A 1130 -4.34 13.01 -29.72
N CYS A 1131 -4.54 11.97 -28.91
CA CYS A 1131 -3.77 11.66 -27.69
C CYS A 1131 -3.67 10.12 -27.55
N THR A 1132 -2.56 9.59 -27.01
CA THR A 1132 -2.30 8.14 -26.81
C THR A 1132 -1.35 7.89 -25.64
N SER A 1133 -1.39 6.70 -25.03
CA SER A 1133 -0.70 6.30 -23.79
C SER A 1133 0.04 4.93 -23.92
N ASP A 1134 0.43 4.34 -22.76
CA ASP A 1134 0.67 2.90 -22.46
C ASP A 1134 2.16 2.49 -22.19
N TYR A 1135 2.55 1.68 -21.17
CA TYR A 1135 1.87 1.08 -20.00
C TYR A 1135 2.87 0.55 -18.93
N ALA A 1136 2.37 0.16 -17.73
CA ALA A 1136 3.00 -0.72 -16.69
C ALA A 1136 4.12 -0.11 -15.78
N TYR A 1137 4.44 -0.64 -14.58
CA TYR A 1137 3.98 -1.83 -13.82
C TYR A 1137 3.13 -1.42 -12.56
N HIS A 1138 3.09 -1.96 -11.31
CA HIS A 1138 3.73 -3.09 -10.59
C HIS A 1138 2.88 -3.65 -9.40
N ASP A 1139 3.49 -4.31 -8.40
CA ASP A 1139 2.86 -5.18 -7.38
C ASP A 1139 3.38 -4.97 -5.94
N HIS A 1140 2.53 -5.26 -4.94
CA HIS A 1140 2.93 -5.86 -3.64
C HIS A 1140 1.78 -6.70 -3.04
N THR A 1141 2.09 -7.62 -2.12
CA THR A 1141 1.21 -8.72 -1.69
C THR A 1141 0.85 -8.66 -0.19
N LEU A 1142 -0.28 -9.26 0.20
CA LEU A 1142 -0.71 -9.37 1.61
C LEU A 1142 -1.55 -10.64 1.86
N PHE A 1143 -1.58 -11.08 3.13
CA PHE A 1143 -1.93 -12.45 3.54
C PHE A 1143 -3.44 -12.73 3.64
N ASN A 1144 -3.82 -13.99 3.37
CA ASN A 1144 -5.16 -14.54 3.60
C ASN A 1144 -5.14 -15.61 4.71
N MET A 1145 -6.20 -15.66 5.54
CA MET A 1145 -6.38 -16.70 6.57
C MET A 1145 -7.83 -17.22 6.64
N ASP A 1146 -8.01 -18.44 6.14
CA ASP A 1146 -9.16 -19.35 6.36
C ASP A 1146 -8.70 -20.68 6.98
#